data_AF-A0A958HTK5-F1
#
_entry.id   AF-A0A958HTK5-F1
#
_cell.length_a   1.000
_cell.length_b   1.000
_cell.length_c   1.000
_cell.angle_alpha   90.00
_cell.angle_beta   90.00
_cell.angle_gamma   90.00
#
_symmetry.space_group_name_H-M   'P 1'
#
loop_
_entity.id
_entity.type
_entity.pdbx_description
1 polymer ?
#
loop_
_entity_poly.entity_id
_entity_poly.type
_entity_poly.pdbx_seq_one_letter_code
_entity_poly.pdbx_strand_id
1 'polypeptide(L)'
;YRTMAGQLPQGMQLELHPVLKATTGSGELWVDSDGLPRREILNLAMPGVTAGYDAQMQLTVDFSDYGESLLAIALPQATGPDGALVLPAADPAVAATNQFGSALDSSIRPAVAAQIGGALADVAKPLRHPIALVLAMLPALALLALLFGVRRRSFYVAVVSALILVVVSQPLLEAGKVVRFASRSAETAPLAEAFEAVGALPKSNASLQAQLAPLGTRDQEPVLRDCRSLYTDSGYAASGDEDADGLDNATEWCLGTDFRNADSDKDTITDTLEVEGFVYDNKTWTTDPLQVDSNRDGMADGNEWRTGLSPEEFAAFIDYDGDGIPNPWDDDNDGDGVSDSLDISPYSVQAYRTSFDLEVTSHATDTNVYLDVQVQPQDLSHLRYALSTLDWPADDKGQIQDLNDAPGDQDITLLPFLDVNSTISPALSAQYGIVAYDVDPANPNSGYSLMVPLQPVLDSGNVLAFSSHVAFTSDEAAEGISLTGARVVWIAPAALDQYVTSCQEGDPDCTCYDTGSLAGSCVLTENSVVATFPENAIRVTGLQVSASADAQVGLFGSSAPAISTDPTVDDEDKVMMTLMSAGLAGSYLDYVNPDLNQIAANFADASAQPPFTPTWSIDPSVMHVVTDTYPHRDEAMATTTQTTTVQFLDGNYVDCTVNSTAQVTPTLAMAYQETFGFMDVTDPRMTVTNGDPSVQSSAPVQFSVPLADASLGVLRQVQLNSYACAIGDDGEAGWQPLSEADAINELNRRYTHDLDQP
;
A
#
# COMPACT_ATOMS: atom_id res chain seq x y z
N TYR A 1 16.89 -7.46 38.63
CA TYR A 1 17.13 -6.25 39.46
C TYR A 1 16.53 -5.07 38.71
N ARG A 2 15.52 -4.41 39.33
CA ARG A 2 14.89 -3.11 38.99
C ARG A 2 14.43 -2.85 37.55
N THR A 3 13.12 -2.94 37.38
CA THR A 3 12.29 -2.13 36.46
C THR A 3 12.74 -0.66 36.46
N MET A 4 13.12 -0.14 35.29
CA MET A 4 13.36 1.28 35.11
C MET A 4 12.02 1.99 34.88
N ALA A 5 11.54 2.66 35.91
CA ALA A 5 10.61 3.77 35.75
C ALA A 5 11.37 4.90 35.04
N GLY A 6 10.78 5.53 34.02
CA GLY A 6 11.34 6.66 33.30
C GLY A 6 11.57 7.85 34.23
N GLN A 7 12.73 7.90 34.88
CA GLN A 7 13.23 9.07 35.58
C GLN A 7 14.37 9.67 34.78
N LEU A 8 14.28 10.98 34.53
CA LEU A 8 15.33 11.75 33.87
C LEU A 8 16.67 11.58 34.61
N PRO A 9 17.80 11.39 33.88
CA PRO A 9 19.11 11.28 34.48
C PRO A 9 19.43 12.47 35.40
N GLN A 10 20.14 12.21 36.49
CA GLN A 10 20.45 13.24 37.49
C GLN A 10 21.28 14.37 36.87
N GLY A 11 20.65 15.53 36.68
CA GLY A 11 21.25 16.71 36.05
C GLY A 11 20.63 17.11 34.69
N MET A 12 19.76 16.28 34.11
CA MET A 12 18.96 16.67 32.94
C MET A 12 17.68 17.38 33.40
N GLN A 13 17.46 18.60 32.90
CA GLN A 13 16.18 19.29 32.96
C GLN A 13 15.54 19.21 31.59
N LEU A 14 14.33 18.66 31.51
CA LEU A 14 13.52 18.75 30.30
C LEU A 14 12.89 20.15 30.31
N GLU A 15 13.44 21.08 29.53
CA GLU A 15 12.82 22.38 29.33
C GLU A 15 12.06 22.38 28.00
N LEU A 16 10.75 22.65 28.06
CA LEU A 16 9.94 22.95 26.88
C LEU A 16 10.57 24.11 26.11
N HIS A 17 10.62 23.97 24.78
CA HIS A 17 11.16 24.98 23.87
C HIS A 17 10.47 26.33 24.14
N PRO A 18 11.20 27.47 24.16
CA PRO A 18 10.63 28.78 24.51
C PRO A 18 9.41 29.16 23.66
N VAL A 19 9.38 28.75 22.39
CA VAL A 19 8.24 28.94 21.48
C VAL A 19 7.01 28.18 21.97
N LEU A 20 7.16 26.91 22.37
CA LEU A 20 6.07 26.11 22.95
C LEU A 20 5.60 26.64 24.31
N LYS A 21 6.48 27.31 25.08
CA LYS A 21 6.10 28.04 26.30
C LYS A 21 5.35 29.33 26.00
N ALA A 22 5.51 29.90 24.81
CA ALA A 22 4.87 31.13 24.36
C ALA A 22 3.57 30.86 23.58
N THR A 23 3.38 29.65 23.03
CA THR A 23 2.16 29.25 22.32
C THR A 23 0.91 29.50 23.16
N THR A 24 0.06 30.35 22.61
CA THR A 24 -1.31 30.58 23.05
C THR A 24 -2.25 29.89 22.08
N GLY A 25 -3.48 29.65 22.46
CA GLY A 25 -4.43 29.06 21.53
C GLY A 25 -5.81 29.03 22.12
N SER A 26 -6.79 28.92 21.23
CA SER A 26 -8.20 28.73 21.52
C SER A 26 -8.68 27.58 20.67
N GLY A 27 -9.44 26.68 21.25
CA GLY A 27 -10.04 25.60 20.48
C GLY A 27 -11.52 25.45 20.77
N GLU A 28 -12.19 24.74 19.88
CA GLU A 28 -13.57 24.35 19.96
C GLU A 28 -13.61 22.83 20.07
N LEU A 29 -14.20 22.32 21.15
CA LEU A 29 -14.51 20.91 21.28
C LEU A 29 -16.01 20.76 21.12
N TRP A 30 -16.39 20.12 20.03
CA TRP A 30 -17.75 19.76 19.69
C TRP A 30 -18.03 18.44 20.38
N VAL A 31 -19.10 18.43 21.16
CA VAL A 31 -19.54 17.25 21.90
C VAL A 31 -20.96 16.91 21.50
N ASP A 32 -21.27 15.62 21.44
CA ASP A 32 -22.63 15.16 21.20
C ASP A 32 -23.54 15.36 22.44
N SER A 33 -24.78 14.88 22.35
CA SER A 33 -25.76 14.95 23.43
C SER A 33 -25.37 14.16 24.69
N ASP A 34 -24.50 13.15 24.54
CA ASP A 34 -23.99 12.32 25.63
C ASP A 34 -22.69 12.87 26.22
N GLY A 35 -22.17 13.96 25.66
CA GLY A 35 -20.96 14.65 26.09
C GLY A 35 -19.68 14.00 25.58
N LEU A 36 -19.76 13.15 24.55
CA LEU A 36 -18.61 12.54 23.89
C LEU A 36 -18.07 13.48 22.81
N PRO A 37 -16.74 13.53 22.62
CA PRO A 37 -16.14 14.38 21.60
C PRO A 37 -16.55 13.91 20.20
N ARG A 38 -16.92 14.85 19.34
CA ARG A 38 -17.24 14.64 17.91
C ARG A 38 -16.20 15.31 17.01
N ARG A 39 -15.74 16.49 17.39
CA ARG A 39 -14.75 17.27 16.63
C ARG A 39 -13.98 18.18 17.58
N GLU A 40 -12.66 18.22 17.47
CA GLU A 40 -11.79 19.14 18.20
C GLU A 40 -11.05 20.02 17.21
N ILE A 41 -11.28 21.33 17.27
CA ILE A 41 -10.62 22.34 16.44
C ILE A 41 -9.71 23.15 17.35
N LEU A 42 -8.39 23.12 17.18
CA LEU A 42 -7.42 23.83 18.00
C LEU A 42 -6.76 24.93 17.17
N ASN A 43 -7.09 26.19 17.46
CA ASN A 43 -6.41 27.36 16.90
C ASN A 43 -5.25 27.76 17.82
N LEU A 44 -4.05 27.33 17.49
CA LEU A 44 -2.82 27.61 18.22
C LEU A 44 -2.13 28.83 17.60
N ALA A 45 -2.14 29.95 18.32
CA ALA A 45 -1.33 31.11 18.02
C ALA A 45 0.01 31.01 18.74
N MET A 46 1.08 30.78 18.01
CA MET A 46 2.46 30.71 18.49
C MET A 46 3.11 32.08 18.30
N PRO A 47 3.10 32.98 19.31
CA PRO A 47 3.69 34.29 19.18
C PRO A 47 5.22 34.23 19.20
N GLY A 48 5.84 35.03 18.34
CA GLY A 48 7.31 35.13 18.28
C GLY A 48 7.99 33.84 17.82
N VAL A 49 7.35 33.11 16.88
CA VAL A 49 8.06 32.07 16.10
C VAL A 49 9.28 32.71 15.44
N THR A 50 9.15 33.99 15.06
CA THR A 50 10.27 34.87 14.67
C THR A 50 10.04 36.36 15.08
N ALA A 51 10.88 37.30 14.63
CA ALA A 51 10.81 38.73 15.03
C ALA A 51 9.64 39.53 14.39
N GLY A 52 8.95 38.96 13.41
CA GLY A 52 7.80 39.57 12.72
C GLY A 52 6.58 38.66 12.54
N TYR A 53 6.65 37.40 12.98
CA TYR A 53 5.68 36.37 12.61
C TYR A 53 5.15 35.62 13.82
N ASP A 54 3.83 35.68 13.96
CA ASP A 54 3.04 34.86 14.86
C ASP A 54 2.42 33.75 14.00
N ALA A 55 2.72 32.48 14.29
CA ALA A 55 2.12 31.38 13.55
C ALA A 55 0.73 31.08 14.13
N GLN A 56 -0.30 30.99 13.28
CA GLN A 56 -1.61 30.48 13.68
C GLN A 56 -1.82 29.13 13.01
N MET A 57 -1.95 28.08 13.81
CA MET A 57 -2.22 26.72 13.36
C MET A 57 -3.65 26.37 13.77
N GLN A 58 -4.47 25.93 12.84
CA GLN A 58 -5.76 25.30 13.15
C GLN A 58 -5.60 23.79 12.97
N LEU A 59 -5.85 23.01 14.01
CA LEU A 59 -5.81 21.56 14.00
C LEU A 59 -7.24 21.05 14.22
N THR A 60 -7.83 20.38 13.23
CA THR A 60 -9.14 19.74 13.35
C THR A 60 -8.94 18.23 13.53
N VAL A 61 -9.59 17.66 14.54
CA VAL A 61 -9.61 16.22 14.84
C VAL A 61 -11.05 15.77 14.93
N ASP A 62 -11.46 14.86 14.06
CA ASP A 62 -12.80 14.27 14.08
C ASP A 62 -12.81 12.93 14.82
N PHE A 63 -13.83 12.73 15.64
CA PHE A 63 -14.01 11.55 16.48
C PHE A 63 -15.24 10.77 16.02
N SER A 64 -15.04 9.57 15.49
CA SER A 64 -16.07 8.55 15.25
C SER A 64 -15.93 7.40 16.25
N ASP A 65 -17.04 6.71 16.56
CA ASP A 65 -17.13 5.54 17.46
C ASP A 65 -16.51 5.69 18.86
N TYR A 66 -16.28 6.93 19.29
CA TYR A 66 -15.59 7.23 20.53
C TYR A 66 -16.53 7.07 21.73
N GLY A 67 -16.49 5.91 22.38
CA GLY A 67 -17.35 5.60 23.53
C GLY A 67 -18.45 4.58 23.24
N GLU A 68 -18.63 4.19 21.97
CA GLU A 68 -19.24 2.91 21.62
C GLU A 68 -18.38 1.81 22.25
N SER A 69 -18.98 1.01 23.13
CA SER A 69 -18.32 -0.20 23.57
C SER A 69 -18.25 -1.12 22.37
N LEU A 70 -17.15 -1.08 21.63
CA LEU A 70 -16.73 -2.21 20.79
C LEU A 70 -16.92 -3.44 21.67
N LEU A 71 -17.92 -4.26 21.35
CA LEU A 71 -18.05 -5.58 21.92
C LEU A 71 -16.67 -6.19 21.75
N ALA A 72 -15.97 -6.37 22.86
CA ALA A 72 -14.61 -6.88 22.83
C ALA A 72 -14.67 -8.22 22.10
N ILE A 73 -14.25 -8.24 20.84
CA ILE A 73 -13.88 -9.47 20.16
C ILE A 73 -12.67 -9.93 20.96
N ALA A 74 -12.93 -10.79 21.92
CA ALA A 74 -11.89 -11.42 22.70
C ALA A 74 -11.07 -12.26 21.72
N LEU A 75 -9.91 -11.73 21.31
CA LEU A 75 -8.91 -12.50 20.57
C LEU A 75 -8.74 -13.86 21.27
N PRO A 76 -8.86 -14.98 20.55
CA PRO A 76 -8.75 -16.29 21.16
C PRO A 76 -7.33 -16.49 21.70
N GLN A 77 -7.21 -16.60 23.02
CA GLN A 77 -5.94 -16.82 23.71
C GLN A 77 -5.68 -18.32 23.86
N ALA A 78 -4.59 -18.82 23.25
CA ALA A 78 -4.11 -20.18 23.40
C ALA A 78 -3.58 -20.40 24.83
N THR A 79 -4.43 -20.88 25.74
CA THR A 79 -4.08 -21.04 27.17
C THR A 79 -4.07 -22.51 27.63
N GLY A 80 -4.22 -23.46 26.71
CA GLY A 80 -4.09 -24.90 26.99
C GLY A 80 -2.64 -25.40 26.87
N PRO A 81 -2.23 -26.43 27.65
CA PRO A 81 -0.87 -27.02 27.57
C PRO A 81 -0.52 -27.64 26.20
N ASP A 82 -1.49 -27.75 25.30
CA ASP A 82 -1.42 -28.48 24.03
C ASP A 82 -1.66 -27.56 22.80
N GLY A 83 -1.80 -26.24 22.98
CA GLY A 83 -2.01 -25.29 21.88
C GLY A 83 -3.40 -25.30 21.22
N ALA A 84 -4.39 -26.04 21.74
CA ALA A 84 -5.75 -26.00 21.22
C ALA A 84 -6.49 -24.69 21.60
N LEU A 85 -7.15 -24.07 20.62
CA LEU A 85 -7.99 -22.87 20.79
C LEU A 85 -9.21 -23.18 21.68
N VAL A 86 -9.39 -22.41 22.75
CA VAL A 86 -10.59 -22.47 23.61
C VAL A 86 -11.27 -21.11 23.57
N LEU A 87 -12.47 -21.07 22.99
CA LEU A 87 -13.33 -19.88 23.03
C LEU A 87 -13.84 -19.68 24.48
N PRO A 88 -13.79 -18.47 25.05
CA PRO A 88 -14.44 -18.19 26.32
C PRO A 88 -15.95 -18.38 26.17
N ALA A 89 -16.57 -19.05 27.14
CA ALA A 89 -18.01 -19.23 27.16
C ALA A 89 -18.70 -17.86 27.19
N ALA A 90 -19.57 -17.62 26.20
CA ALA A 90 -20.39 -16.43 26.12
C ALA A 90 -21.17 -16.19 27.42
N ASP A 91 -21.27 -14.93 27.83
CA ASP A 91 -22.13 -14.49 28.93
C ASP A 91 -23.58 -14.95 28.63
N PRO A 92 -24.27 -15.63 29.58
CA PRO A 92 -25.63 -16.15 29.37
C PRO A 92 -26.71 -15.10 29.05
N ALA A 93 -26.38 -13.81 28.97
CA ALA A 93 -27.30 -12.76 28.51
C ALA A 93 -27.52 -12.73 26.98
N VAL A 94 -26.64 -13.36 26.18
CA VAL A 94 -26.72 -13.32 24.69
C VAL A 94 -27.36 -14.60 24.10
N ALA A 95 -27.72 -15.58 24.93
CA ALA A 95 -28.17 -16.90 24.48
C ALA A 95 -29.67 -17.02 24.11
N ALA A 96 -30.33 -15.95 23.67
CA ALA A 96 -31.80 -15.96 23.48
C ALA A 96 -32.31 -16.02 22.04
N THR A 97 -31.50 -15.95 20.97
CA THR A 97 -32.08 -15.85 19.61
C THR A 97 -31.57 -16.79 18.52
N ASN A 98 -30.45 -17.49 18.66
CA ASN A 98 -30.00 -18.43 17.61
C ASN A 98 -30.17 -19.89 18.02
N GLN A 99 -31.38 -20.43 17.79
CA GLN A 99 -31.65 -21.86 17.76
C GLN A 99 -31.18 -22.48 16.43
N PHE A 100 -29.93 -22.91 16.36
CA PHE A 100 -29.55 -24.06 15.54
C PHE A 100 -28.61 -24.95 16.37
N GLY A 101 -29.21 -25.64 17.33
CA GLY A 101 -28.56 -26.66 18.14
C GLY A 101 -28.96 -28.07 17.69
N SER A 102 -27.93 -28.91 17.63
CA SER A 102 -27.93 -30.37 17.84
C SER A 102 -28.08 -31.27 16.62
N ALA A 103 -26.96 -31.84 16.20
CA ALA A 103 -26.67 -33.23 16.56
C ALA A 103 -25.21 -33.56 16.24
N LEU A 104 -24.38 -33.79 17.25
CA LEU A 104 -23.49 -34.95 17.29
C LEU A 104 -23.07 -35.19 18.74
N ASP A 105 -23.53 -36.33 19.21
CA ASP A 105 -23.43 -36.82 20.57
C ASP A 105 -22.01 -37.25 20.90
N SER A 106 -21.63 -36.84 22.11
CA SER A 106 -20.56 -37.33 22.94
C SER A 106 -20.51 -38.85 23.08
N SER A 107 -19.37 -39.46 22.78
CA SER A 107 -18.99 -40.69 23.50
C SER A 107 -17.48 -40.88 23.59
N ILE A 108 -16.99 -40.79 24.84
CA ILE A 108 -15.86 -41.53 25.41
C ILE A 108 -14.44 -40.93 25.17
N ARG A 109 -14.01 -40.09 26.13
CA ARG A 109 -12.71 -40.28 26.83
C ARG A 109 -13.04 -41.00 28.17
N PRO A 110 -12.13 -41.68 28.93
CA PRO A 110 -10.65 -41.68 28.84
C PRO A 110 -9.95 -43.04 29.15
N ALA A 111 -8.74 -43.21 28.62
CA ALA A 111 -7.63 -43.98 29.21
C ALA A 111 -6.43 -43.67 28.29
N VAL A 112 -5.48 -42.80 28.63
CA VAL A 112 -4.37 -43.06 29.55
C VAL A 112 -3.84 -41.67 29.94
N ALA A 113 -4.35 -41.10 31.04
CA ALA A 113 -3.83 -39.86 31.64
C ALA A 113 -2.82 -40.16 32.77
N ALA A 114 -2.11 -41.30 32.70
CA ALA A 114 -1.25 -41.74 33.80
C ALA A 114 -0.07 -42.59 33.30
N GLN A 115 0.68 -42.10 32.30
CA GLN A 115 2.04 -42.56 32.04
C GLN A 115 2.69 -41.64 31.00
N ILE A 116 3.31 -40.55 31.46
CA ILE A 116 4.48 -39.80 30.92
C ILE A 116 4.66 -38.52 31.79
N GLY A 117 4.30 -38.57 33.08
CA GLY A 117 4.47 -37.47 34.04
C GLY A 117 5.87 -37.41 34.66
N GLY A 118 6.90 -37.92 34.00
CA GLY A 118 8.23 -37.99 34.61
C GLY A 118 9.27 -38.59 33.68
N ALA A 119 9.67 -37.83 32.65
CA ALA A 119 10.96 -37.99 31.95
C ALA A 119 11.24 -36.85 30.93
N LEU A 120 10.77 -35.62 31.15
CA LEU A 120 11.07 -34.46 30.27
C LEU A 120 11.36 -33.18 31.07
N ALA A 121 12.02 -33.31 32.23
CA ALA A 121 12.51 -32.17 33.03
C ALA A 121 14.04 -32.09 33.14
N ASP A 122 14.76 -32.99 32.47
CA ASP A 122 16.22 -32.93 32.38
C ASP A 122 16.61 -33.14 30.90
N VAL A 123 17.49 -32.26 30.41
CA VAL A 123 18.02 -32.17 29.02
C VAL A 123 17.25 -31.18 28.10
N ALA A 124 17.22 -29.90 28.49
CA ALA A 124 17.10 -28.78 27.55
C ALA A 124 17.92 -27.59 28.04
N LYS A 125 19.21 -27.61 27.69
CA LYS A 125 20.17 -26.50 27.52
C LYS A 125 21.54 -27.14 27.29
N PRO A 126 22.25 -26.86 26.17
CA PRO A 126 22.93 -25.57 26.12
C PRO A 126 23.17 -24.94 24.71
N LEU A 127 23.67 -23.70 24.74
CA LEU A 127 24.42 -22.96 23.71
C LEU A 127 23.70 -22.54 22.41
N ARG A 128 23.04 -21.38 22.46
CA ARG A 128 23.09 -20.40 21.37
C ARG A 128 23.79 -19.13 21.90
N HIS A 129 24.64 -18.54 21.06
CA HIS A 129 25.33 -17.23 21.17
C HIS A 129 26.83 -17.25 21.57
N PRO A 130 27.75 -17.45 20.59
CA PRO A 130 29.18 -17.14 20.78
C PRO A 130 29.47 -15.62 20.87
N ILE A 131 28.54 -14.75 20.48
CA ILE A 131 28.73 -13.28 20.43
C ILE A 131 28.58 -12.61 21.80
N ALA A 132 27.67 -13.11 22.64
CA ALA A 132 27.47 -12.58 24.00
C ALA A 132 28.71 -12.80 24.90
N LEU A 133 29.46 -13.88 24.65
CA LEU A 133 30.67 -14.22 25.39
C LEU A 133 31.85 -13.31 25.01
N VAL A 134 31.92 -12.88 23.75
CA VAL A 134 32.93 -11.91 23.28
C VAL A 134 32.62 -10.50 23.80
N LEU A 135 31.36 -10.08 23.78
CA LEU A 135 30.93 -8.78 24.32
C LEU A 135 31.06 -8.68 25.85
N ALA A 136 30.89 -9.80 26.58
CA ALA A 136 31.12 -9.84 28.02
C ALA A 136 32.60 -9.85 28.42
N MET A 137 33.50 -10.33 27.55
CA MET A 137 34.94 -10.40 27.81
C MET A 137 35.66 -9.06 27.65
N LEU A 138 35.17 -8.17 26.78
CA LEU A 138 35.78 -6.85 26.52
C LEU A 138 35.83 -5.91 27.75
N PRO A 139 34.74 -5.74 28.54
CA PRO A 139 34.81 -4.93 29.76
C PRO A 139 35.65 -5.61 30.86
N ALA A 140 35.68 -6.94 30.92
CA ALA A 140 36.52 -7.68 31.85
C ALA A 140 38.02 -7.53 31.52
N LEU A 141 38.40 -7.51 30.24
CA LEU A 141 39.78 -7.26 29.79
C LEU A 141 40.21 -5.80 30.02
N ALA A 142 39.29 -4.85 29.82
CA ALA A 142 39.53 -3.43 30.10
C ALA A 142 39.71 -3.16 31.61
N LEU A 143 38.90 -3.82 32.45
CA LEU A 143 39.02 -3.76 33.91
C LEU A 143 40.34 -4.40 34.39
N LEU A 144 40.75 -5.53 33.80
CA LEU A 144 42.04 -6.17 34.10
C LEU A 144 43.23 -5.31 33.67
N ALA A 145 43.14 -4.60 32.54
CA ALA A 145 44.18 -3.67 32.08
C ALA A 145 44.30 -2.43 32.98
N LEU A 146 43.18 -1.93 33.51
CA LEU A 146 43.13 -0.86 34.51
C LEU A 146 43.69 -1.31 35.87
N LEU A 147 43.39 -2.53 36.30
CA LEU A 147 43.85 -3.08 37.58
C LEU A 147 45.33 -3.47 37.58
N PHE A 148 45.88 -3.91 36.44
CA PHE A 148 47.29 -4.34 36.34
C PHE A 148 48.26 -3.32 35.74
N GLY A 149 47.81 -2.08 35.44
CA GLY A 149 48.69 -0.96 35.13
C GLY A 149 49.63 -1.18 33.93
N VAL A 150 49.21 -1.98 32.94
CA VAL A 150 50.06 -2.33 31.78
C VAL A 150 50.01 -1.20 30.74
N ARG A 151 50.81 -0.15 30.94
CA ARG A 151 51.05 0.91 29.95
C ARG A 151 52.01 0.44 28.84
N ARG A 152 51.57 -0.47 27.96
CA ARG A 152 52.32 -0.79 26.73
C ARG A 152 51.49 -0.48 25.49
N ARG A 153 52.08 0.30 24.57
CA ARG A 153 51.45 0.79 23.32
C ARG A 153 50.85 -0.33 22.45
N SER A 154 51.41 -1.54 22.51
CA SER A 154 50.91 -2.71 21.78
C SER A 154 49.52 -3.16 22.23
N PHE A 155 49.13 -2.94 23.49
CA PHE A 155 47.79 -3.29 23.98
C PHE A 155 46.74 -2.27 23.52
N TYR A 156 47.11 -0.99 23.47
CA TYR A 156 46.25 0.07 22.96
C TYR A 156 45.95 -0.13 21.46
N VAL A 157 46.94 -0.58 20.69
CA VAL A 157 46.75 -0.93 19.27
C VAL A 157 45.79 -2.13 19.14
N ALA A 158 45.96 -3.19 19.95
CA ALA A 158 45.08 -4.35 19.87
C ALA A 158 43.61 -4.04 20.21
N VAL A 159 43.36 -3.19 21.22
CA VAL A 159 42.01 -2.78 21.61
C VAL A 159 41.39 -1.87 20.55
N VAL A 160 42.15 -0.92 20.00
CA VAL A 160 41.65 -0.02 18.95
C VAL A 160 41.39 -0.80 17.65
N SER A 161 42.25 -1.75 17.27
CA SER A 161 42.01 -2.61 16.10
C SER A 161 40.76 -3.49 16.27
N ALA A 162 40.53 -4.05 17.47
CA ALA A 162 39.32 -4.83 17.75
C ALA A 162 38.06 -3.95 17.74
N LEU A 163 38.15 -2.70 18.23
CA LEU A 163 37.03 -1.76 18.21
C LEU A 163 36.68 -1.32 16.78
N ILE A 164 37.69 -1.05 15.94
CA ILE A 164 37.50 -0.72 14.53
C ILE A 164 36.88 -1.91 13.79
N LEU A 165 37.33 -3.14 14.06
CA LEU A 165 36.76 -4.33 13.43
C LEU A 165 35.29 -4.55 13.81
N VAL A 166 34.89 -4.20 15.04
CA VAL A 166 33.48 -4.26 15.50
C VAL A 166 32.63 -3.14 14.89
N VAL A 167 33.16 -1.92 14.82
CA VAL A 167 32.45 -0.77 14.24
C VAL A 167 32.30 -0.89 12.72
N VAL A 168 33.26 -1.54 12.04
CA VAL A 168 33.19 -1.78 10.59
C VAL A 168 32.35 -3.02 10.26
N SER A 169 32.23 -4.01 11.15
CA SER A 169 31.44 -5.22 10.88
C SER A 169 29.95 -5.09 11.14
N GLN A 170 29.48 -4.14 11.95
CA GLN A 170 28.04 -3.94 12.17
C GLN A 170 27.28 -3.39 10.95
N PRO A 171 27.79 -2.40 10.19
CA PRO A 171 27.14 -1.98 8.95
C PRO A 171 27.20 -3.05 7.85
N LEU A 172 28.25 -3.87 7.82
CA LEU A 172 28.43 -4.95 6.83
C LEU A 172 27.53 -6.18 7.08
N LEU A 173 27.00 -6.36 8.30
CA LEU A 173 26.01 -7.39 8.64
C LEU A 173 24.55 -6.94 8.40
N GLU A 174 24.31 -5.62 8.28
CA GLU A 174 23.03 -5.06 7.86
C GLU A 174 22.97 -4.85 6.33
N ALA A 175 24.09 -4.54 5.68
CA ALA A 175 24.16 -4.38 4.21
C ALA A 175 23.98 -5.68 3.41
N GLY A 176 24.14 -6.86 4.03
CA GLY A 176 23.83 -8.15 3.39
C GLY A 176 22.33 -8.45 3.25
N LYS A 177 21.46 -7.62 3.83
CA LYS A 177 20.00 -7.76 3.76
C LYS A 177 19.34 -6.87 2.70
N VAL A 178 20.10 -5.95 2.10
CA VAL A 178 19.55 -4.92 1.22
C VAL A 178 19.54 -5.32 -0.27
N VAL A 179 20.40 -6.26 -0.70
CA VAL A 179 20.44 -6.70 -2.11
C VAL A 179 19.46 -7.85 -2.45
N ARG A 180 18.72 -8.40 -1.47
CA ARG A 180 17.57 -9.30 -1.71
C ARG A 180 16.20 -8.60 -1.59
N PHE A 181 16.21 -7.28 -1.59
CA PHE A 181 15.00 -6.45 -1.43
C PHE A 181 14.35 -6.06 -2.77
N ALA A 182 15.10 -6.04 -3.87
CA ALA A 182 14.57 -5.66 -5.20
C ALA A 182 13.73 -6.75 -5.90
N SER A 183 13.46 -7.88 -5.27
CA SER A 183 12.55 -8.92 -5.80
C SER A 183 11.40 -9.24 -4.84
N ARG A 184 11.11 -8.38 -3.86
CA ARG A 184 9.93 -8.51 -3.00
C ARG A 184 8.76 -7.73 -3.58
N SER A 185 8.16 -8.31 -4.62
CA SER A 185 6.70 -8.42 -4.62
C SER A 185 6.33 -9.26 -3.40
N ALA A 186 6.01 -8.64 -2.26
CA ALA A 186 5.34 -9.25 -1.10
C ALA A 186 5.41 -8.26 0.08
N GLU A 187 4.44 -7.36 0.14
CA GLU A 187 3.94 -6.92 1.44
C GLU A 187 3.42 -8.14 2.20
N THR A 188 3.78 -8.28 3.47
CA THR A 188 3.02 -8.95 4.54
C THR A 188 3.84 -8.81 5.83
N ALA A 189 3.26 -8.11 6.80
CA ALA A 189 3.89 -7.58 8.01
C ALA A 189 4.20 -8.64 9.09
N PRO A 190 4.71 -8.22 10.27
CA PRO A 190 3.85 -8.50 11.43
C PRO A 190 3.64 -7.28 12.32
N LEU A 191 2.42 -6.75 12.27
CA LEU A 191 1.81 -5.81 13.22
C LEU A 191 1.65 -6.39 14.64
N ALA A 192 1.96 -7.68 14.84
CA ALA A 192 1.86 -8.38 16.12
C ALA A 192 2.93 -7.96 17.16
N GLU A 193 4.12 -7.53 16.73
CA GLU A 193 5.15 -7.01 17.65
C GLU A 193 4.85 -5.57 18.13
N ALA A 194 4.03 -4.81 17.40
CA ALA A 194 3.62 -3.46 17.78
C ALA A 194 2.50 -3.46 18.85
N PHE A 195 1.59 -4.43 18.82
CA PHE A 195 0.51 -4.52 19.81
C PHE A 195 0.95 -5.10 21.16
N GLU A 196 1.98 -5.96 21.19
CA GLU A 196 2.53 -6.46 22.46
C GLU A 196 3.41 -5.41 23.18
N ALA A 197 3.94 -4.42 22.44
CA ALA A 197 4.62 -3.26 23.01
C ALA A 197 3.67 -2.22 23.67
N VAL A 198 2.36 -2.29 23.39
CA VAL A 198 1.34 -1.33 23.86
C VAL A 198 0.39 -1.93 24.91
N GLY A 199 0.67 -3.13 25.42
CA GLY A 199 -0.14 -3.80 26.44
C GLY A 199 -0.21 -3.09 27.80
N ALA A 200 -1.12 -2.13 27.97
CA ALA A 200 -1.79 -1.83 29.23
C ALA A 200 -3.11 -1.05 29.05
N LEU A 201 -4.22 -1.78 29.17
CA LEU A 201 -5.54 -1.25 29.56
C LEU A 201 -5.43 -0.23 30.72
N PRO A 202 -6.31 0.79 30.76
CA PRO A 202 -6.17 1.94 31.63
C PRO A 202 -6.26 1.57 33.12
N LYS A 203 -5.18 1.84 33.86
CA LYS A 203 -5.22 1.88 35.32
C LYS A 203 -5.91 3.17 35.76
N SER A 204 -7.12 3.01 36.30
CA SER A 204 -7.88 3.92 37.18
C SER A 204 -7.46 5.40 37.22
N ASN A 205 -8.42 6.27 36.85
CA ASN A 205 -8.53 7.73 36.84
C ASN A 205 -7.93 8.58 38.00
N ALA A 206 -7.21 8.02 38.97
CA ALA A 206 -6.72 8.77 40.13
C ALA A 206 -5.36 9.49 39.90
N SER A 207 -4.53 9.02 38.96
CA SER A 207 -3.20 9.60 38.72
C SER A 207 -3.17 10.71 37.68
N LEU A 208 -4.14 10.76 36.74
CA LEU A 208 -4.26 11.86 35.77
C LEU A 208 -4.75 13.15 36.45
N GLN A 209 -5.71 13.07 37.37
CA GLN A 209 -6.19 14.23 38.13
C GLN A 209 -5.13 14.88 39.03
N ALA A 210 -4.11 14.12 39.45
CA ALA A 210 -3.05 14.63 40.34
C ALA A 210 -1.90 15.33 39.60
N GLN A 211 -1.73 15.12 38.29
CA GLN A 211 -0.66 15.73 37.49
C GLN A 211 -1.10 16.99 36.72
N LEU A 212 -2.41 17.26 36.65
CA LEU A 212 -2.99 18.47 36.06
C LEU A 212 -3.06 19.67 37.03
N ALA A 213 -2.67 19.50 38.29
CA ALA A 213 -2.66 20.55 39.31
C ALA A 213 -1.19 20.88 39.69
N PRO A 214 -0.43 21.71 38.93
CA PRO A 214 -0.81 23.11 38.68
C PRO A 214 -0.19 23.68 37.38
N LEU A 215 -0.96 23.72 36.29
CA LEU A 215 -0.71 24.70 35.21
C LEU A 215 -1.67 25.85 35.43
N GLY A 216 -1.13 27.08 35.39
CA GLY A 216 -1.72 28.28 35.97
C GLY A 216 -3.18 28.52 35.64
N THR A 217 -3.87 29.15 36.59
CA THR A 217 -5.20 29.74 36.45
C THR A 217 -5.31 30.54 35.13
N ARG A 218 -5.85 29.92 34.08
CA ARG A 218 -6.50 30.60 32.97
C ARG A 218 -7.99 30.64 33.33
N ASP A 219 -8.45 31.81 33.78
CA ASP A 219 -9.83 32.10 34.17
C ASP A 219 -10.78 32.19 32.96
N GLN A 220 -10.78 31.21 32.05
CA GLN A 220 -11.88 31.04 31.11
C GLN A 220 -12.33 29.59 31.16
N GLU A 221 -13.50 29.34 31.76
CA GLU A 221 -14.25 28.13 31.44
C GLU A 221 -14.41 28.06 29.92
N PRO A 222 -14.27 26.87 29.29
CA PRO A 222 -14.59 26.72 27.88
C PRO A 222 -16.03 27.22 27.68
N VAL A 223 -16.17 28.31 26.92
CA VAL A 223 -17.49 28.80 26.55
C VAL A 223 -17.98 27.86 25.46
N LEU A 224 -18.85 26.91 25.82
CA LEU A 224 -19.64 26.17 24.85
C LEU A 224 -20.45 27.21 24.06
N ARG A 225 -19.99 27.52 22.84
CA ARG A 225 -20.70 28.41 21.92
C ARG A 225 -21.49 27.54 20.97
N ASP A 226 -22.72 27.96 20.73
CA ASP A 226 -23.56 27.37 19.68
C ASP A 226 -22.89 27.66 18.33
N CYS A 227 -22.62 26.63 17.53
CA CYS A 227 -22.05 26.75 16.19
C CYS A 227 -22.87 27.73 15.32
N ARG A 228 -24.19 27.83 15.56
CA ARG A 228 -25.10 28.78 14.88
C ARG A 228 -24.83 30.25 15.22
N SER A 229 -24.10 30.54 16.30
CA SER A 229 -23.80 31.90 16.77
C SER A 229 -22.50 32.48 16.20
N LEU A 230 -21.59 31.64 15.70
CA LEU A 230 -20.31 32.07 15.10
C LEU A 230 -20.51 32.64 13.69
N TYR A 231 -21.50 32.12 12.95
CA TYR A 231 -21.73 32.47 11.55
C TYR A 231 -22.21 33.92 11.32
N THR A 232 -22.85 34.56 12.32
CA THR A 232 -23.40 35.92 12.15
C THR A 232 -22.34 36.99 11.84
N ASP A 233 -21.06 36.69 12.07
CA ASP A 233 -19.93 37.60 11.80
C ASP A 233 -19.47 37.58 10.32
N SER A 234 -19.93 36.60 9.53
CA SER A 234 -19.51 36.35 8.14
C SER A 234 -20.29 37.15 7.08
N GLY A 235 -21.34 37.88 7.48
CA GLY A 235 -22.15 38.71 6.58
C GLY A 235 -23.19 37.95 5.75
N TYR A 236 -23.29 36.64 5.92
CA TYR A 236 -24.31 35.77 5.32
C TYR A 236 -25.46 35.51 6.30
N ALA A 237 -26.63 35.15 5.78
CA ALA A 237 -27.80 34.91 6.63
C ALA A 237 -27.72 33.51 7.22
N ALA A 238 -27.79 33.36 8.55
CA ALA A 238 -27.78 32.03 9.18
C ALA A 238 -28.93 31.10 8.70
N SER A 239 -30.07 31.68 8.31
CA SER A 239 -31.20 30.96 7.70
C SER A 239 -31.20 31.04 6.17
N GLY A 240 -30.09 31.47 5.57
CA GLY A 240 -29.85 31.39 4.14
C GLY A 240 -29.50 29.95 3.75
N ASP A 241 -29.37 29.74 2.45
CA ASP A 241 -29.13 28.47 1.77
C ASP A 241 -28.45 28.91 0.46
N GLU A 242 -27.13 29.13 0.57
CA GLU A 242 -26.38 29.97 -0.37
C GLU A 242 -26.05 29.23 -1.68
N ASP A 243 -26.00 27.91 -1.64
CA ASP A 243 -25.87 26.99 -2.78
C ASP A 243 -27.20 26.34 -3.21
N ALA A 244 -28.28 26.52 -2.44
CA ALA A 244 -29.63 26.09 -2.76
C ALA A 244 -29.80 24.55 -2.75
N ASP A 245 -29.08 23.85 -1.88
CA ASP A 245 -29.14 22.40 -1.72
C ASP A 245 -30.30 21.96 -0.79
N GLY A 246 -30.72 22.84 0.13
CA GLY A 246 -31.81 22.63 1.07
C GLY A 246 -31.42 22.65 2.54
N LEU A 247 -30.12 22.63 2.88
CA LEU A 247 -29.62 22.92 4.22
C LEU A 247 -29.52 24.43 4.43
N ASP A 248 -29.73 24.87 5.68
CA ASP A 248 -29.45 26.27 6.00
C ASP A 248 -27.97 26.46 6.36
N ASN A 249 -27.40 27.62 6.02
CA ASN A 249 -25.98 27.89 6.23
C ASN A 249 -25.53 27.68 7.69
N ALA A 250 -26.43 27.88 8.65
CA ALA A 250 -26.13 27.65 10.06
C ALA A 250 -26.01 26.15 10.38
N THR A 251 -26.80 25.29 9.73
CA THR A 251 -26.72 23.84 9.84
C THR A 251 -25.47 23.34 9.14
N GLU A 252 -25.18 23.80 7.93
CA GLU A 252 -23.96 23.46 7.20
C GLU A 252 -22.70 23.86 7.98
N TRP A 253 -22.69 25.08 8.52
CA TRP A 253 -21.62 25.54 9.41
C TRP A 253 -21.48 24.65 10.66
N CYS A 254 -22.59 24.14 11.19
CA CYS A 254 -22.58 23.18 12.29
C CYS A 254 -22.13 21.77 11.87
N LEU A 255 -22.27 21.39 10.61
CA LEU A 255 -21.75 20.13 10.10
C LEU A 255 -20.29 20.25 9.66
N GLY A 256 -19.84 21.48 9.38
CA GLY A 256 -18.52 21.79 8.84
C GLY A 256 -18.47 21.76 7.32
N THR A 257 -19.61 21.63 6.65
CA THR A 257 -19.76 21.64 5.19
C THR A 257 -19.62 23.06 4.63
N ASP A 258 -19.27 23.21 3.35
CA ASP A 258 -19.14 24.51 2.68
C ASP A 258 -20.49 24.96 2.15
N PHE A 259 -21.16 25.84 2.91
CA PHE A 259 -22.45 26.49 2.60
C PHE A 259 -22.59 27.23 1.26
N ARG A 260 -21.59 27.15 0.38
CA ARG A 260 -21.58 27.71 -0.97
C ARG A 260 -21.35 26.62 -2.02
N ASN A 261 -21.34 25.37 -1.60
CA ASN A 261 -21.09 24.20 -2.40
C ASN A 261 -21.99 23.07 -1.90
N ALA A 262 -23.06 22.81 -2.65
CA ALA A 262 -24.11 21.84 -2.34
C ALA A 262 -23.63 20.38 -2.12
N ASP A 263 -22.36 20.09 -2.42
CA ASP A 263 -21.71 18.78 -2.37
C ASP A 263 -20.25 19.07 -1.94
N SER A 264 -20.03 19.08 -0.62
CA SER A 264 -18.84 19.64 0.01
C SER A 264 -17.57 18.85 -0.29
N ASP A 265 -17.66 17.52 -0.33
CA ASP A 265 -16.55 16.61 -0.61
C ASP A 265 -16.44 16.21 -2.09
N LYS A 266 -17.48 16.48 -2.89
CA LYS A 266 -17.54 16.32 -4.35
C LYS A 266 -17.66 14.89 -4.83
N ASP A 267 -18.37 14.07 -4.07
CA ASP A 267 -18.63 12.68 -4.38
C ASP A 267 -19.89 12.48 -5.26
N THR A 268 -20.61 13.56 -5.57
CA THR A 268 -21.87 13.65 -6.33
C THR A 268 -23.18 13.50 -5.54
N ILE A 269 -23.10 13.34 -4.22
CA ILE A 269 -24.23 13.38 -3.30
C ILE A 269 -24.23 14.75 -2.63
N THR A 270 -25.41 15.36 -2.49
CA THR A 270 -25.49 16.69 -1.85
C THR A 270 -25.47 16.55 -0.34
N ASP A 271 -24.86 17.51 0.37
CA ASP A 271 -24.77 17.53 1.83
C ASP A 271 -26.14 17.27 2.51
N THR A 272 -27.21 17.87 1.97
CA THR A 272 -28.60 17.62 2.43
C THR A 272 -28.97 16.14 2.38
N LEU A 273 -28.70 15.44 1.28
CA LEU A 273 -29.09 14.05 1.07
C LEU A 273 -28.32 13.14 2.01
N GLU A 274 -27.02 13.34 2.17
CA GLU A 274 -26.17 12.53 3.04
C GLU A 274 -26.62 12.57 4.50
N VAL A 275 -26.95 13.77 4.98
CA VAL A 275 -27.46 14.00 6.33
C VAL A 275 -28.87 13.43 6.52
N GLU A 276 -29.75 13.55 5.52
CA GLU A 276 -31.09 12.95 5.56
C GLU A 276 -31.03 11.42 5.50
N GLY A 277 -30.09 10.89 4.72
CA GLY A 277 -29.88 9.48 4.48
C GLY A 277 -31.02 8.81 3.73
N PHE A 278 -30.98 7.47 3.72
CA PHE A 278 -32.04 6.63 3.16
C PHE A 278 -32.47 5.55 4.15
N VAL A 279 -33.64 4.94 3.89
CA VAL A 279 -34.16 3.85 4.73
C VAL A 279 -33.99 2.52 4.02
N TYR A 280 -33.21 1.62 4.63
CA TYR A 280 -33.01 0.24 4.19
C TYR A 280 -33.08 -0.72 5.39
N ASP A 281 -33.71 -1.87 5.21
CA ASP A 281 -34.06 -2.84 6.27
C ASP A 281 -34.57 -2.22 7.60
N ASN A 282 -35.49 -1.26 7.52
CA ASN A 282 -36.05 -0.51 8.66
C ASN A 282 -35.03 0.30 9.49
N LYS A 283 -33.83 0.51 8.97
CA LYS A 283 -32.80 1.38 9.53
C LYS A 283 -32.58 2.59 8.60
N THR A 284 -32.25 3.73 9.18
CA THR A 284 -31.80 4.91 8.43
C THR A 284 -30.28 4.87 8.36
N TRP A 285 -29.74 5.04 7.16
CA TRP A 285 -28.31 5.06 6.85
C TRP A 285 -27.94 6.41 6.25
N THR A 286 -26.82 7.00 6.67
CA THR A 286 -26.39 8.37 6.36
C THR A 286 -24.89 8.36 6.10
N THR A 287 -24.43 8.97 5.01
CA THR A 287 -23.01 9.15 4.67
C THR A 287 -22.45 10.42 5.34
N ASP A 288 -21.13 10.59 5.32
CA ASP A 288 -20.43 11.74 5.90
C ASP A 288 -20.16 12.79 4.81
N PRO A 289 -20.82 13.96 4.80
CA PRO A 289 -20.73 14.97 3.74
C PRO A 289 -19.39 15.72 3.65
N LEU A 290 -18.38 15.20 4.33
CA LEU A 290 -17.01 15.71 4.35
C LEU A 290 -16.02 14.63 3.89
N GLN A 291 -16.50 13.44 3.54
CA GLN A 291 -15.70 12.31 3.11
C GLN A 291 -16.31 11.66 1.89
N VAL A 292 -15.58 11.80 0.77
CA VAL A 292 -15.92 11.18 -0.52
C VAL A 292 -16.23 9.69 -0.43
N ASP A 293 -15.67 9.01 0.56
CA ASP A 293 -15.75 7.57 0.82
C ASP A 293 -15.90 7.41 2.34
N SER A 294 -17.13 7.16 2.80
CA SER A 294 -17.50 7.18 4.22
C SER A 294 -16.93 6.01 5.01
N ASN A 295 -16.91 4.81 4.44
CA ASN A 295 -16.37 3.60 5.07
C ASN A 295 -14.87 3.40 4.80
N ARG A 296 -14.30 4.15 3.85
CA ARG A 296 -12.89 4.14 3.43
C ARG A 296 -12.46 2.83 2.81
N ASP A 297 -13.36 2.20 2.07
CA ASP A 297 -13.10 0.94 1.40
C ASP A 297 -12.54 1.12 -0.02
N GLY A 298 -12.34 2.35 -0.47
CA GLY A 298 -11.80 2.68 -1.79
C GLY A 298 -12.85 3.02 -2.85
N MET A 299 -14.15 2.94 -2.53
CA MET A 299 -15.24 3.40 -3.39
C MET A 299 -15.87 4.67 -2.84
N ALA A 300 -16.18 5.61 -3.74
CA ALA A 300 -16.84 6.85 -3.33
C ALA A 300 -18.32 6.61 -3.07
N ASP A 301 -18.90 7.25 -2.05
CA ASP A 301 -20.30 7.02 -1.66
C ASP A 301 -21.25 7.26 -2.85
N GLY A 302 -21.00 8.26 -3.69
CA GLY A 302 -21.77 8.50 -4.92
C GLY A 302 -21.76 7.37 -5.96
N ASN A 303 -20.76 6.49 -5.95
CA ASN A 303 -20.74 5.29 -6.80
C ASN A 303 -21.63 4.18 -6.24
N GLU A 304 -21.71 4.10 -4.92
CA GLU A 304 -22.34 3.05 -4.12
C GLU A 304 -23.79 3.37 -3.73
N TRP A 305 -24.11 4.66 -3.67
CA TRP A 305 -25.44 5.20 -3.45
C TRP A 305 -25.89 6.04 -4.65
N ARG A 306 -26.39 5.33 -5.67
CA ARG A 306 -26.94 5.95 -6.87
C ARG A 306 -28.28 6.62 -6.59
N THR A 307 -28.27 7.95 -6.56
CA THR A 307 -29.48 8.76 -6.39
C THR A 307 -30.37 8.73 -7.64
N GLY A 308 -31.69 8.90 -7.47
CA GLY A 308 -32.64 8.99 -8.58
C GLY A 308 -33.11 7.66 -9.21
N LEU A 309 -32.69 6.52 -8.66
CA LEU A 309 -33.20 5.19 -9.04
C LEU A 309 -34.69 5.00 -8.68
N SER A 310 -35.39 4.16 -9.43
CA SER A 310 -36.73 3.71 -8.99
C SER A 310 -36.62 2.84 -7.72
N PRO A 311 -37.69 2.70 -6.91
CA PRO A 311 -37.62 1.90 -5.69
C PRO A 311 -37.18 0.44 -5.90
N GLU A 312 -37.49 -0.15 -7.05
CA GLU A 312 -37.09 -1.52 -7.39
C GLU A 312 -35.61 -1.60 -7.77
N GLU A 313 -35.10 -0.61 -8.52
CA GLU A 313 -33.68 -0.53 -8.87
C GLU A 313 -32.82 -0.20 -7.65
N PHE A 314 -33.28 0.72 -6.81
CA PHE A 314 -32.60 1.07 -5.56
C PHE A 314 -32.44 -0.15 -4.66
N ALA A 315 -33.52 -0.88 -4.39
CA ALA A 315 -33.48 -2.05 -3.52
C ALA A 315 -32.67 -3.23 -4.08
N ALA A 316 -32.41 -3.27 -5.40
CA ALA A 316 -31.58 -4.28 -6.03
C ALA A 316 -30.10 -3.86 -6.16
N PHE A 317 -29.80 -2.59 -5.90
CA PHE A 317 -28.45 -2.03 -6.05
C PHE A 317 -27.82 -1.71 -4.70
N ILE A 318 -28.58 -1.14 -3.77
CA ILE A 318 -28.06 -0.54 -2.53
C ILE A 318 -27.48 -1.54 -1.53
N ASP A 319 -27.77 -2.82 -1.68
CA ASP A 319 -27.26 -3.96 -0.90
C ASP A 319 -27.17 -5.10 -1.93
N TYR A 320 -26.04 -5.12 -2.63
CA TYR A 320 -25.91 -5.85 -3.89
C TYR A 320 -25.77 -7.37 -3.67
N ASP A 321 -25.09 -7.78 -2.60
CA ASP A 321 -24.95 -9.19 -2.21
C ASP A 321 -26.11 -9.70 -1.32
N GLY A 322 -26.89 -8.79 -0.72
CA GLY A 322 -28.07 -9.08 0.09
C GLY A 322 -27.77 -9.49 1.52
N ASP A 323 -26.62 -9.11 2.09
CA ASP A 323 -26.22 -9.45 3.45
C ASP A 323 -26.89 -8.57 4.54
N GLY A 324 -27.51 -7.46 4.12
CA GLY A 324 -28.21 -6.50 4.97
C GLY A 324 -27.40 -5.25 5.33
N ILE A 325 -26.18 -5.13 4.84
CA ILE A 325 -25.32 -3.94 4.92
C ILE A 325 -25.42 -3.22 3.56
N PRO A 326 -25.84 -1.95 3.52
CA PRO A 326 -25.85 -1.22 2.28
C PRO A 326 -24.44 -0.86 1.80
N ASN A 327 -24.24 -0.82 0.49
CA ASN A 327 -22.94 -0.64 -0.16
C ASN A 327 -22.05 0.44 0.45
N PRO A 328 -22.49 1.70 0.73
CA PRO A 328 -21.63 2.71 1.35
C PRO A 328 -21.12 2.40 2.78
N TRP A 329 -21.47 1.23 3.33
CA TRP A 329 -20.99 0.70 4.61
C TRP A 329 -20.56 -0.77 4.51
N ASP A 330 -20.46 -1.33 3.31
CA ASP A 330 -20.08 -2.71 3.04
C ASP A 330 -18.72 -2.73 2.33
N ASP A 331 -17.73 -3.41 2.89
CA ASP A 331 -16.36 -3.43 2.37
C ASP A 331 -16.17 -4.45 1.21
N ASP A 332 -17.20 -5.24 0.88
CA ASP A 332 -17.23 -6.32 -0.13
C ASP A 332 -18.62 -6.40 -0.82
N ASN A 333 -18.87 -5.44 -1.70
CA ASN A 333 -20.20 -5.16 -2.27
C ASN A 333 -20.88 -6.34 -2.99
N ASP A 334 -20.13 -7.31 -3.51
CA ASP A 334 -20.69 -8.50 -4.17
C ASP A 334 -20.51 -9.82 -3.41
N GLY A 335 -19.97 -9.75 -2.19
CA GLY A 335 -19.86 -10.85 -1.25
C GLY A 335 -18.92 -11.96 -1.75
N ASP A 336 -17.91 -11.60 -2.54
CA ASP A 336 -16.96 -12.55 -3.11
C ASP A 336 -15.65 -12.68 -2.31
N GLY A 337 -15.53 -11.93 -1.24
CA GLY A 337 -14.43 -11.99 -0.27
C GLY A 337 -13.17 -11.27 -0.74
N VAL A 338 -13.25 -10.49 -1.83
CA VAL A 338 -12.25 -9.50 -2.22
C VAL A 338 -12.81 -8.14 -1.85
N SER A 339 -12.09 -7.38 -1.02
CA SER A 339 -12.56 -6.05 -0.63
C SER A 339 -12.60 -5.10 -1.82
N ASP A 340 -13.56 -4.19 -1.83
CA ASP A 340 -13.84 -3.20 -2.87
C ASP A 340 -12.61 -2.43 -3.35
N SER A 341 -11.75 -1.96 -2.44
CA SER A 341 -10.48 -1.28 -2.78
C SER A 341 -9.54 -2.11 -3.67
N LEU A 342 -9.69 -3.42 -3.62
CA LEU A 342 -8.83 -4.39 -4.28
C LEU A 342 -9.56 -5.18 -5.36
N ASP A 343 -10.89 -5.15 -5.40
CA ASP A 343 -11.66 -5.81 -6.43
C ASP A 343 -11.73 -4.96 -7.70
N ILE A 344 -11.35 -5.56 -8.82
CA ILE A 344 -11.50 -4.90 -10.13
C ILE A 344 -12.95 -4.95 -10.64
N SER A 345 -13.85 -5.65 -9.95
CA SER A 345 -15.25 -5.82 -10.34
C SER A 345 -16.21 -5.94 -9.14
N PRO A 346 -16.28 -4.93 -8.25
CA PRO A 346 -16.95 -4.98 -6.93
C PRO A 346 -18.48 -5.17 -6.96
N TYR A 347 -19.07 -5.30 -8.16
CA TYR A 347 -20.49 -5.56 -8.36
C TYR A 347 -20.72 -6.78 -9.25
N SER A 348 -19.86 -7.81 -9.20
CA SER A 348 -20.01 -8.97 -10.08
C SER A 348 -19.35 -10.26 -9.55
N VAL A 349 -20.12 -10.99 -8.75
CA VAL A 349 -19.75 -12.34 -8.36
C VAL A 349 -19.94 -13.37 -9.48
N GLN A 350 -18.89 -14.15 -9.79
CA GLN A 350 -18.96 -15.27 -10.73
C GLN A 350 -19.04 -16.63 -10.04
N ALA A 351 -19.65 -17.59 -10.74
CA ALA A 351 -19.78 -18.96 -10.26
C ALA A 351 -18.45 -19.73 -10.27
N TYR A 352 -18.24 -20.57 -9.26
CA TYR A 352 -17.14 -21.53 -9.26
C TYR A 352 -17.27 -22.54 -10.42
N ARG A 353 -16.24 -22.64 -11.26
CA ARG A 353 -16.07 -23.58 -12.38
C ARG A 353 -14.64 -24.11 -12.44
N THR A 354 -14.42 -25.19 -13.19
CA THR A 354 -13.06 -25.75 -13.39
C THR A 354 -12.16 -24.85 -14.23
N SER A 355 -12.76 -23.98 -15.05
CA SER A 355 -12.06 -23.08 -15.96
C SER A 355 -12.98 -21.97 -16.45
N PHE A 356 -12.41 -20.95 -17.08
CA PHE A 356 -13.12 -19.93 -17.84
C PHE A 356 -12.51 -19.75 -19.25
N ASP A 357 -13.31 -19.16 -20.14
CA ASP A 357 -12.93 -18.78 -21.50
C ASP A 357 -13.12 -17.26 -21.66
N LEU A 358 -12.24 -16.61 -22.41
CA LEU A 358 -12.31 -15.19 -22.73
C LEU A 358 -12.05 -14.96 -24.23
N GLU A 359 -12.94 -14.20 -24.87
CA GLU A 359 -12.82 -13.81 -26.27
C GLU A 359 -12.97 -12.29 -26.40
N VAL A 360 -11.97 -11.63 -26.99
CA VAL A 360 -12.08 -10.23 -27.40
C VAL A 360 -12.62 -10.19 -28.82
N THR A 361 -13.93 -9.97 -28.94
CA THR A 361 -14.69 -10.09 -30.19
C THR A 361 -14.51 -8.90 -31.15
N SER A 362 -14.16 -7.74 -30.61
CA SER A 362 -13.84 -6.54 -31.37
C SER A 362 -12.85 -5.68 -30.58
N HIS A 363 -12.03 -4.90 -31.28
CA HIS A 363 -11.02 -4.04 -30.68
C HIS A 363 -10.82 -2.76 -31.52
N ALA A 364 -10.35 -1.69 -30.88
CA ALA A 364 -9.97 -0.47 -31.59
C ALA A 364 -8.69 -0.67 -32.40
N THR A 365 -8.51 0.06 -33.50
CA THR A 365 -7.28 -0.04 -34.29
C THR A 365 -6.12 0.66 -33.59
N ASP A 366 -4.90 0.16 -33.78
CA ASP A 366 -3.65 0.77 -33.29
C ASP A 366 -3.54 0.91 -31.77
N THR A 367 -4.31 0.12 -31.01
CA THR A 367 -4.25 0.06 -29.54
C THR A 367 -3.71 -1.29 -29.08
N ASN A 368 -2.91 -1.30 -28.03
CA ASN A 368 -2.52 -2.51 -27.30
C ASN A 368 -3.69 -2.95 -26.41
N VAL A 369 -3.82 -4.25 -26.14
CA VAL A 369 -4.88 -4.82 -25.29
C VAL A 369 -4.26 -5.41 -24.03
N TYR A 370 -4.83 -5.10 -22.86
CA TYR A 370 -4.45 -5.67 -21.58
C TYR A 370 -5.61 -6.42 -20.97
N LEU A 371 -5.30 -7.56 -20.36
CA LEU A 371 -6.24 -8.43 -19.67
C LEU A 371 -5.80 -8.53 -18.21
N ASP A 372 -6.62 -8.01 -17.32
CA ASP A 372 -6.46 -8.12 -15.88
C ASP A 372 -7.56 -9.05 -15.37
N VAL A 373 -7.15 -10.14 -14.71
CA VAL A 373 -8.10 -11.13 -14.17
C VAL A 373 -7.76 -11.40 -12.73
N GLN A 374 -8.75 -11.37 -11.86
CA GLN A 374 -8.67 -11.86 -10.50
C GLN A 374 -9.43 -13.18 -10.37
N VAL A 375 -8.82 -14.15 -9.71
CA VAL A 375 -9.37 -15.49 -9.52
C VAL A 375 -9.19 -15.96 -8.09
N GLN A 376 -10.14 -16.75 -7.62
CA GLN A 376 -10.12 -17.31 -6.28
C GLN A 376 -10.44 -18.81 -6.33
N PRO A 377 -9.64 -19.68 -5.67
CA PRO A 377 -9.94 -21.11 -5.58
C PRO A 377 -11.17 -21.34 -4.70
N GLN A 378 -11.91 -22.43 -4.94
CA GLN A 378 -13.08 -22.77 -4.12
C GLN A 378 -12.70 -23.13 -2.68
N ASP A 379 -11.52 -23.74 -2.46
CA ASP A 379 -10.96 -23.89 -1.12
C ASP A 379 -10.10 -22.68 -0.79
N LEU A 380 -10.69 -21.71 -0.07
CA LEU A 380 -10.02 -20.47 0.32
C LEU A 380 -8.76 -20.71 1.16
N SER A 381 -8.63 -21.87 1.82
CA SER A 381 -7.42 -22.20 2.57
C SER A 381 -6.19 -22.39 1.67
N HIS A 382 -6.37 -22.47 0.34
CA HIS A 382 -5.27 -22.54 -0.61
C HIS A 382 -4.63 -21.19 -0.91
N LEU A 383 -5.34 -20.08 -0.69
CA LEU A 383 -4.82 -18.73 -0.92
C LEU A 383 -3.52 -18.45 -0.14
N ARG A 384 -3.46 -18.91 1.12
CA ARG A 384 -2.28 -18.78 1.99
C ARG A 384 -1.03 -19.50 1.49
N TYR A 385 -1.17 -20.46 0.57
CA TYR A 385 -0.02 -21.21 0.07
C TYR A 385 0.78 -20.42 -0.97
N ALA A 386 0.19 -19.39 -1.58
CA ALA A 386 0.96 -18.43 -2.34
C ALA A 386 1.96 -17.77 -1.39
N LEU A 387 3.23 -17.73 -1.79
CA LEU A 387 4.36 -17.21 -1.00
C LEU A 387 4.80 -18.08 0.19
N SER A 388 4.16 -19.23 0.42
CA SER A 388 4.63 -20.18 1.44
C SER A 388 5.80 -20.99 0.90
N THR A 389 6.88 -21.02 1.67
CA THR A 389 7.99 -21.96 1.48
C THR A 389 7.87 -23.06 2.52
N LEU A 390 8.08 -24.29 2.08
CA LEU A 390 7.99 -25.48 2.90
C LEU A 390 9.37 -26.09 3.02
N ASP A 391 9.77 -26.31 4.27
CA ASP A 391 10.99 -27.03 4.66
C ASP A 391 10.66 -28.53 4.63
N TRP A 392 11.32 -29.28 3.75
CA TRP A 392 11.09 -30.72 3.61
C TRP A 392 11.86 -31.44 4.72
N PRO A 393 11.26 -32.43 5.39
CA PRO A 393 11.99 -33.13 6.44
C PRO A 393 13.23 -33.83 5.89
N ALA A 394 14.37 -33.68 6.58
CA ALA A 394 15.59 -34.39 6.26
C ALA A 394 15.37 -35.90 5.99
N ASP A 395 15.59 -36.27 4.73
CA ASP A 395 15.47 -37.64 4.26
C ASP A 395 16.31 -37.91 2.99
N ASP A 396 16.68 -39.18 2.82
CA ASP A 396 17.46 -39.67 1.68
C ASP A 396 16.63 -40.53 0.71
N LYS A 397 15.30 -40.32 0.66
CA LYS A 397 14.35 -41.23 0.02
C LYS A 397 13.31 -40.53 -0.84
N GLY A 398 13.20 -41.05 -2.06
CA GLY A 398 12.11 -40.67 -2.97
C GLY A 398 12.58 -39.64 -3.98
N GLN A 399 11.62 -38.87 -4.50
CA GLN A 399 11.88 -37.85 -5.54
C GLN A 399 12.37 -36.53 -4.95
N ILE A 400 11.99 -36.24 -3.71
CA ILE A 400 12.47 -35.10 -2.93
C ILE A 400 13.40 -35.68 -1.88
N GLN A 401 14.63 -35.17 -1.82
CA GLN A 401 15.64 -35.54 -0.84
C GLN A 401 16.15 -34.24 -0.27
N ASP A 402 16.09 -34.12 1.06
CA ASP A 402 16.80 -33.10 1.82
C ASP A 402 17.90 -33.83 2.59
N LEU A 403 19.13 -33.70 2.09
CA LEU A 403 20.29 -34.37 2.66
C LEU A 403 20.97 -33.49 3.70
N ASN A 404 20.75 -32.18 3.65
CA ASN A 404 21.53 -31.20 4.38
C ASN A 404 20.88 -30.79 5.73
N ASP A 405 19.56 -30.98 5.89
CA ASP A 405 18.76 -30.60 7.08
C ASP A 405 19.08 -29.17 7.55
N ALA A 406 19.35 -28.27 6.61
CA ALA A 406 19.82 -26.93 6.92
C ALA A 406 18.65 -26.09 7.44
N PRO A 407 18.73 -25.56 8.68
CA PRO A 407 17.59 -24.87 9.29
C PRO A 407 17.20 -23.62 8.51
N GLY A 408 15.98 -23.61 7.96
CA GLY A 408 15.46 -22.52 7.14
C GLY A 408 15.69 -22.68 5.65
N ASP A 409 16.08 -23.88 5.20
CA ASP A 409 16.04 -24.22 3.78
C ASP A 409 14.57 -24.23 3.29
N GLN A 410 14.40 -23.67 2.10
CA GLN A 410 13.09 -23.49 1.46
C GLN A 410 12.99 -24.54 0.36
N ASP A 411 12.83 -25.79 0.77
CA ASP A 411 12.94 -26.92 -0.15
C ASP A 411 11.84 -26.97 -1.16
N ILE A 412 10.62 -26.54 -0.82
CA ILE A 412 9.51 -26.52 -1.77
C ILE A 412 8.84 -25.15 -1.72
N THR A 413 8.65 -24.57 -2.89
CA THR A 413 7.80 -23.37 -3.04
C THR A 413 6.56 -23.75 -3.82
N LEU A 414 5.39 -23.25 -3.44
CA LEU A 414 4.17 -23.40 -4.22
C LEU A 414 3.90 -22.12 -5.00
N LEU A 415 3.89 -22.24 -6.32
CA LEU A 415 3.70 -21.11 -7.23
C LEU A 415 2.39 -21.29 -7.98
N PRO A 416 1.41 -20.40 -7.81
CA PRO A 416 0.18 -20.43 -8.58
C PRO A 416 0.43 -19.83 -9.97
N PHE A 417 -0.13 -20.48 -10.99
CA PHE A 417 -0.15 -20.01 -12.37
C PHE A 417 -1.56 -20.17 -12.94
N LEU A 418 -1.93 -19.33 -13.88
CA LEU A 418 -3.04 -19.55 -14.77
C LEU A 418 -2.50 -20.27 -16.02
N ASP A 419 -2.94 -21.52 -16.24
CA ASP A 419 -2.68 -22.25 -17.49
C ASP A 419 -3.87 -22.05 -18.44
N VAL A 420 -3.60 -21.42 -19.58
CA VAL A 420 -4.61 -21.00 -20.55
C VAL A 420 -4.17 -21.31 -21.98
N ASN A 421 -5.08 -21.81 -22.81
CA ASN A 421 -4.80 -21.97 -24.24
C ASN A 421 -5.09 -20.65 -24.95
N SER A 422 -4.20 -20.24 -25.84
CA SER A 422 -4.27 -19.00 -26.61
C SER A 422 -4.09 -19.26 -28.10
N THR A 423 -4.73 -18.46 -28.94
CA THR A 423 -4.46 -18.40 -30.38
C THR A 423 -3.13 -17.70 -30.71
N ILE A 424 -2.64 -16.86 -29.80
CA ILE A 424 -1.48 -15.98 -29.98
C ILE A 424 -0.44 -16.24 -28.89
N SER A 425 0.85 -16.16 -29.24
CA SER A 425 1.95 -16.10 -28.28
C SER A 425 2.32 -14.63 -28.06
N PRO A 426 1.94 -14.00 -26.93
CA PRO A 426 2.15 -12.56 -26.75
C PRO A 426 3.64 -12.17 -26.78
N ALA A 427 4.00 -11.15 -27.55
CA ALA A 427 5.37 -10.65 -27.68
C ALA A 427 5.90 -10.11 -26.35
N LEU A 428 5.01 -9.59 -25.50
CA LEU A 428 5.35 -9.04 -24.19
C LEU A 428 5.40 -10.10 -23.08
N SER A 429 5.22 -11.40 -23.40
CA SER A 429 5.17 -12.48 -22.39
C SER A 429 6.35 -12.45 -21.41
N ALA A 430 7.57 -12.24 -21.90
CA ALA A 430 8.77 -12.25 -21.07
C ALA A 430 8.80 -11.10 -20.05
N GLN A 431 8.18 -9.95 -20.36
CA GLN A 431 8.12 -8.80 -19.47
C GLN A 431 7.25 -9.07 -18.23
N TYR A 432 6.20 -9.87 -18.39
CA TYR A 432 5.30 -10.26 -17.31
C TYR A 432 5.60 -11.65 -16.73
N GLY A 433 6.74 -12.26 -17.09
CA GLY A 433 7.11 -13.60 -16.63
C GLY A 433 6.20 -14.72 -17.16
N ILE A 434 5.44 -14.46 -18.22
CA ILE A 434 4.57 -15.44 -18.88
C ILE A 434 5.45 -16.38 -19.71
N VAL A 435 5.20 -17.68 -19.57
CA VAL A 435 5.85 -18.70 -20.40
C VAL A 435 4.86 -19.22 -21.43
N ALA A 436 5.14 -19.00 -22.70
CA ALA A 436 4.33 -19.48 -23.82
C ALA A 436 4.95 -20.73 -24.45
N TYR A 437 4.17 -21.80 -24.57
CA TYR A 437 4.56 -23.05 -25.20
C TYR A 437 3.71 -23.29 -26.46
N ASP A 438 4.37 -23.64 -27.57
CA ASP A 438 3.66 -24.15 -28.74
C ASP A 438 3.14 -25.56 -28.44
N VAL A 439 1.82 -25.75 -28.55
CA VAL A 439 1.15 -27.01 -28.23
C VAL A 439 1.56 -28.14 -29.18
N ASP A 440 1.83 -27.83 -30.45
CA ASP A 440 2.37 -28.77 -31.44
C ASP A 440 3.23 -28.01 -32.45
N PRO A 441 4.56 -27.91 -32.22
CA PRO A 441 5.48 -27.19 -33.11
C PRO A 441 5.50 -27.70 -34.56
N ALA A 442 4.95 -28.88 -34.82
CA ALA A 442 4.82 -29.40 -36.19
C ALA A 442 3.55 -28.90 -36.92
N ASN A 443 2.60 -28.31 -36.19
CA ASN A 443 1.34 -27.80 -36.71
C ASN A 443 1.16 -26.31 -36.33
N PRO A 444 1.39 -25.36 -37.24
CA PRO A 444 1.31 -23.92 -36.93
C PRO A 444 -0.09 -23.42 -36.51
N ASN A 445 -1.12 -24.28 -36.54
CA ASN A 445 -2.48 -23.95 -36.12
C ASN A 445 -2.85 -24.56 -34.75
N SER A 446 -1.90 -25.16 -34.01
CA SER A 446 -2.18 -25.78 -32.71
C SER A 446 -2.40 -24.79 -31.57
N GLY A 447 -2.07 -23.51 -31.78
CA GLY A 447 -2.12 -22.48 -30.74
C GLY A 447 -1.02 -22.67 -29.69
N TYR A 448 -1.15 -21.94 -28.60
CA TYR A 448 -0.17 -21.84 -27.52
C TYR A 448 -0.82 -22.17 -26.17
N SER A 449 -0.05 -22.73 -25.24
CA SER A 449 -0.40 -22.76 -23.82
C SER A 449 0.43 -21.70 -23.11
N LEU A 450 -0.23 -20.78 -22.42
CA LEU A 450 0.39 -19.72 -21.64
C LEU A 450 0.33 -20.12 -20.16
N MET A 451 1.50 -20.15 -19.51
CA MET A 451 1.61 -20.18 -18.06
C MET A 451 1.81 -18.75 -17.57
N VAL A 452 0.72 -18.14 -17.11
CA VAL A 452 0.70 -16.76 -16.59
C VAL A 452 0.89 -16.81 -15.08
N PRO A 453 1.93 -16.17 -14.52
CA PRO A 453 2.13 -16.16 -13.07
C PRO A 453 0.97 -15.45 -12.38
N LEU A 454 0.54 -16.00 -11.25
CA LEU A 454 -0.50 -15.41 -10.42
C LEU A 454 0.12 -14.67 -9.23
N GLN A 455 -0.29 -13.42 -9.05
CA GLN A 455 0.16 -12.57 -7.95
C GLN A 455 -0.93 -12.53 -6.86
N PRO A 456 -0.57 -12.60 -5.57
CA PRO A 456 -1.55 -12.50 -4.48
C PRO A 456 -2.12 -11.08 -4.39
N VAL A 457 -3.45 -10.99 -4.30
CA VAL A 457 -4.18 -9.78 -3.91
C VAL A 457 -4.25 -9.78 -2.39
N LEU A 458 -3.67 -8.76 -1.76
CA LEU A 458 -3.40 -8.72 -0.33
C LEU A 458 -4.16 -7.58 0.34
N ASP A 459 -4.86 -7.91 1.43
CA ASP A 459 -5.34 -6.93 2.38
C ASP A 459 -4.81 -7.28 3.78
N SER A 460 -4.12 -6.33 4.41
CA SER A 460 -3.69 -6.42 5.81
C SER A 460 -2.93 -7.71 6.18
N GLY A 461 -2.27 -8.32 5.19
CA GLY A 461 -1.52 -9.57 5.33
C GLY A 461 -2.29 -10.85 4.97
N ASN A 462 -3.57 -10.76 4.62
CA ASN A 462 -4.38 -11.87 4.12
C ASN A 462 -4.39 -11.86 2.58
N VAL A 463 -4.29 -13.04 1.98
CA VAL A 463 -4.46 -13.21 0.53
C VAL A 463 -5.95 -13.44 0.27
N LEU A 464 -6.60 -12.54 -0.48
CA LEU A 464 -8.04 -12.60 -0.79
C LEU A 464 -8.32 -13.27 -2.14
N ALA A 465 -7.46 -13.02 -3.12
CA ALA A 465 -7.53 -13.59 -4.46
C ALA A 465 -6.14 -13.66 -5.12
N PHE A 466 -6.10 -14.12 -6.36
CA PHE A 466 -4.94 -14.07 -7.22
C PHE A 466 -5.22 -13.21 -8.45
N SER A 467 -4.35 -12.25 -8.76
CA SER A 467 -4.42 -11.45 -9.98
C SER A 467 -3.44 -11.96 -11.03
N SER A 468 -3.79 -11.74 -12.29
CA SER A 468 -2.95 -12.00 -13.47
C SER A 468 -3.04 -10.83 -14.42
N HIS A 469 -1.95 -10.58 -15.15
CA HIS A 469 -1.87 -9.54 -16.17
C HIS A 469 -1.28 -10.10 -17.46
N VAL A 470 -1.96 -9.88 -18.58
CA VAL A 470 -1.51 -10.30 -19.92
C VAL A 470 -1.70 -9.14 -20.89
N ALA A 471 -0.66 -8.80 -21.65
CA ALA A 471 -0.74 -7.75 -22.67
C ALA A 471 -0.46 -8.29 -24.08
N PHE A 472 -1.20 -7.74 -25.05
CA PHE A 472 -1.08 -8.01 -26.48
C PHE A 472 -0.79 -6.69 -27.19
N THR A 473 0.16 -6.72 -28.12
CA THR A 473 0.43 -5.58 -28.99
C THR A 473 -0.74 -5.31 -29.93
N SER A 474 -0.81 -4.12 -30.53
CA SER A 474 -1.85 -3.78 -31.51
C SER A 474 -1.90 -4.74 -32.71
N ASP A 475 -0.73 -5.21 -33.17
CA ASP A 475 -0.64 -6.17 -34.29
C ASP A 475 -1.20 -7.53 -33.89
N GLU A 476 -0.93 -7.99 -32.67
CA GLU A 476 -1.45 -9.25 -32.14
C GLU A 476 -2.94 -9.18 -31.87
N ALA A 477 -3.42 -8.09 -31.27
CA ALA A 477 -4.85 -7.87 -31.03
C ALA A 477 -5.66 -7.91 -32.33
N ALA A 478 -5.07 -7.46 -33.46
CA ALA A 478 -5.70 -7.50 -34.78
C ALA A 478 -5.88 -8.93 -35.33
N GLU A 479 -5.16 -9.93 -34.81
CA GLU A 479 -5.33 -11.35 -35.18
C GLU A 479 -6.54 -12.01 -34.50
N GLY A 480 -7.07 -11.38 -33.45
CA GLY A 480 -8.18 -11.88 -32.63
C GLY A 480 -7.69 -12.67 -31.40
N ILE A 481 -8.06 -12.18 -30.21
CA ILE A 481 -7.65 -12.75 -28.93
C ILE A 481 -8.72 -13.75 -28.47
N SER A 482 -8.34 -15.02 -28.38
CA SER A 482 -9.18 -16.09 -27.83
C SER A 482 -8.37 -16.92 -26.83
N LEU A 483 -8.83 -16.91 -25.59
CA LEU A 483 -8.27 -17.62 -24.45
C LEU A 483 -9.28 -18.67 -23.98
N THR A 484 -8.88 -19.93 -23.89
CA THR A 484 -9.79 -21.04 -23.56
C THR A 484 -9.22 -21.99 -22.52
N GLY A 485 -10.09 -22.51 -21.67
CA GLY A 485 -9.74 -23.49 -20.64
C GLY A 485 -8.78 -22.93 -19.59
N ALA A 486 -8.84 -21.62 -19.31
CA ALA A 486 -8.03 -20.96 -18.30
C ALA A 486 -8.32 -21.56 -16.92
N ARG A 487 -7.31 -22.11 -16.26
CA ARG A 487 -7.45 -22.75 -14.94
C ARG A 487 -6.23 -22.47 -14.06
N VAL A 488 -6.45 -22.41 -12.76
CA VAL A 488 -5.34 -22.27 -11.80
C VAL A 488 -4.62 -23.61 -11.67
N VAL A 489 -3.30 -23.57 -11.78
CA VAL A 489 -2.40 -24.69 -11.55
C VAL A 489 -1.31 -24.28 -10.57
N TRP A 490 -1.06 -25.12 -9.57
CA TRP A 490 0.07 -24.98 -8.66
C TRP A 490 1.26 -25.73 -9.21
N ILE A 491 2.38 -25.04 -9.35
CA ILE A 491 3.68 -25.62 -9.65
C ILE A 491 4.46 -25.71 -8.35
N ALA A 492 4.99 -26.90 -8.06
CA ALA A 492 5.84 -27.14 -6.90
C ALA A 492 7.30 -27.34 -7.37
N PRO A 493 8.08 -26.27 -7.58
CA PRO A 493 9.54 -26.40 -7.60
C PRO A 493 10.04 -26.89 -6.24
N ALA A 494 10.99 -27.83 -6.29
CA ALA A 494 11.72 -28.29 -5.14
C ALA A 494 13.23 -28.15 -5.33
N ALA A 495 13.93 -27.78 -4.27
CA ALA A 495 15.38 -27.87 -4.15
C ALA A 495 15.73 -29.34 -3.87
N LEU A 496 16.33 -30.01 -4.85
CA LEU A 496 16.62 -31.44 -4.79
C LEU A 496 18.09 -31.65 -4.45
N ASP A 497 18.35 -32.27 -3.31
CA ASP A 497 19.71 -32.60 -2.91
C ASP A 497 20.20 -33.90 -3.55
N GLN A 498 21.44 -33.84 -4.04
CA GLN A 498 22.14 -35.00 -4.56
C GLN A 498 23.56 -35.08 -4.00
N TYR A 499 23.97 -36.28 -3.57
CA TYR A 499 25.36 -36.55 -3.26
C TYR A 499 26.25 -36.41 -4.50
N VAL A 500 27.28 -35.58 -4.37
CA VAL A 500 28.35 -35.42 -5.35
C VAL A 500 29.72 -35.72 -4.73
N THR A 501 30.68 -36.11 -5.57
CA THR A 501 32.03 -36.49 -5.09
C THR A 501 32.87 -35.29 -4.66
N SER A 502 32.60 -34.13 -5.27
CA SER A 502 33.25 -32.84 -4.99
C SER A 502 32.44 -31.73 -5.64
N CYS A 503 32.37 -30.56 -5.02
CA CYS A 503 31.81 -29.36 -5.65
C CYS A 503 32.78 -28.77 -6.68
N GLN A 504 32.26 -28.17 -7.74
CA GLN A 504 33.07 -27.35 -8.63
C GLN A 504 33.48 -26.07 -7.91
N GLU A 505 34.68 -25.55 -8.22
CA GLU A 505 35.17 -24.33 -7.59
C GLU A 505 34.29 -23.14 -8.00
N GLY A 506 33.65 -22.50 -7.01
CA GLY A 506 32.74 -21.37 -7.22
C GLY A 506 31.29 -21.74 -7.51
N ASP A 507 30.92 -23.02 -7.38
CA ASP A 507 29.54 -23.47 -7.48
C ASP A 507 28.76 -23.06 -6.22
N PRO A 508 27.78 -22.13 -6.31
CA PRO A 508 27.04 -21.63 -5.15
C PRO A 508 26.02 -22.64 -4.61
N ASP A 509 25.60 -23.60 -5.43
CA ASP A 509 24.53 -24.55 -5.12
C ASP A 509 25.09 -25.89 -4.60
N CYS A 510 26.41 -25.97 -4.39
CA CYS A 510 27.08 -27.17 -3.89
C CYS A 510 27.89 -26.89 -2.63
N THR A 511 27.61 -27.66 -1.57
CA THR A 511 28.31 -27.55 -0.27
C THR A 511 28.99 -28.87 0.11
N CYS A 512 30.27 -28.80 0.46
CA CYS A 512 31.02 -29.92 1.04
C CYS A 512 31.10 -29.77 2.57
N TYR A 513 30.83 -30.84 3.30
CA TYR A 513 30.75 -30.83 4.76
C TYR A 513 31.98 -31.50 5.38
N ASP A 514 32.66 -30.78 6.27
CA ASP A 514 33.83 -31.31 7.01
C ASP A 514 33.46 -31.88 8.40
N THR A 515 32.24 -31.61 8.87
CA THR A 515 31.76 -31.99 10.21
C THR A 515 30.28 -32.34 10.18
N GLY A 516 29.77 -33.04 11.21
CA GLY A 516 28.35 -33.44 11.28
C GLY A 516 28.06 -34.81 10.64
N SER A 517 26.78 -35.09 10.39
CA SER A 517 26.28 -36.34 9.77
C SER A 517 26.77 -36.52 8.32
N LEU A 518 27.10 -35.42 7.64
CA LEU A 518 27.54 -35.38 6.24
C LEU A 518 29.06 -35.25 6.09
N ALA A 519 29.83 -35.40 7.17
CA ALA A 519 31.28 -35.20 7.14
C ALA A 519 31.97 -36.09 6.09
N GLY A 520 32.67 -35.46 5.14
CA GLY A 520 33.35 -36.12 4.02
C GLY A 520 32.49 -36.30 2.76
N SER A 521 31.28 -35.75 2.74
CA SER A 521 30.36 -35.73 1.59
C SER A 521 30.15 -34.31 1.08
N CYS A 522 29.78 -34.21 -0.19
CA CYS A 522 29.33 -32.96 -0.81
C CYS A 522 27.90 -33.16 -1.31
N VAL A 523 27.08 -32.13 -1.15
CA VAL A 523 25.67 -32.08 -1.58
C VAL A 523 25.55 -30.98 -2.61
N LEU A 524 24.97 -31.31 -3.77
CA LEU A 524 24.55 -30.36 -4.80
C LEU A 524 23.04 -30.25 -4.72
N THR A 525 22.54 -29.02 -4.69
CA THR A 525 21.10 -28.73 -4.66
C THR A 525 20.66 -28.24 -6.04
N GLU A 526 19.75 -28.95 -6.68
CA GLU A 526 19.20 -28.59 -7.99
C GLU A 526 17.71 -28.27 -7.89
N ASN A 527 17.29 -27.10 -8.38
CA ASN A 527 15.87 -26.76 -8.42
C ASN A 527 15.16 -27.48 -9.58
N SER A 528 14.10 -28.23 -9.27
CA SER A 528 13.29 -28.94 -10.27
C SER A 528 11.81 -28.94 -9.92
N VAL A 529 10.92 -28.94 -10.92
CA VAL A 529 9.48 -29.08 -10.70
C VAL A 529 9.16 -30.54 -10.40
N VAL A 530 8.72 -30.83 -9.18
CA VAL A 530 8.39 -32.19 -8.73
C VAL A 530 6.92 -32.54 -8.90
N ALA A 531 6.05 -31.54 -8.94
CA ALA A 531 4.63 -31.74 -9.16
C ALA A 531 3.93 -30.51 -9.74
N THR A 532 2.80 -30.77 -10.40
CA THR A 532 1.85 -29.76 -10.85
C THR A 532 0.44 -30.20 -10.48
N PHE A 533 -0.34 -29.33 -9.85
CA PHE A 533 -1.69 -29.65 -9.36
C PHE A 533 -2.69 -28.62 -9.87
N PRO A 534 -3.68 -29.01 -10.71
CA PRO A 534 -4.75 -28.09 -11.07
C PRO A 534 -5.71 -27.90 -9.89
N GLU A 535 -6.22 -26.68 -9.75
CA GLU A 535 -7.35 -26.42 -8.86
C GLU A 535 -8.61 -27.12 -9.39
N ASN A 536 -9.43 -27.61 -8.46
CA ASN A 536 -10.66 -28.33 -8.82
C ASN A 536 -11.73 -27.38 -9.36
N ALA A 537 -11.84 -26.20 -8.74
CA ALA A 537 -12.75 -25.15 -9.16
C ALA A 537 -12.22 -23.79 -8.70
N ILE A 538 -12.47 -22.79 -9.52
CA ILE A 538 -12.10 -21.39 -9.32
C ILE A 538 -13.31 -20.52 -9.66
N ARG A 539 -13.41 -19.34 -9.06
CA ARG A 539 -14.25 -18.25 -9.57
C ARG A 539 -13.35 -17.15 -10.11
N VAL A 540 -13.86 -16.40 -11.08
CA VAL A 540 -13.28 -15.11 -11.47
C VAL A 540 -13.95 -14.07 -10.58
N THR A 541 -13.18 -13.42 -9.73
CA THR A 541 -13.72 -12.39 -8.82
C THR A 541 -13.87 -11.09 -9.59
N GLY A 542 -12.83 -10.71 -10.33
CA GLY A 542 -12.89 -9.61 -11.26
C GLY A 542 -12.23 -9.86 -12.60
N LEU A 543 -12.67 -9.11 -13.60
CA LEU A 543 -12.13 -9.15 -14.96
C LEU A 543 -12.25 -7.78 -15.61
N GLN A 544 -11.11 -7.26 -16.06
CA GLN A 544 -11.02 -6.03 -16.85
C GLN A 544 -10.24 -6.29 -18.13
N VAL A 545 -10.78 -5.80 -19.24
CA VAL A 545 -10.10 -5.78 -20.54
C VAL A 545 -9.97 -4.33 -20.97
N SER A 546 -8.74 -3.91 -21.27
CA SER A 546 -8.47 -2.53 -21.62
C SER A 546 -7.71 -2.37 -22.93
N ALA A 547 -7.89 -1.22 -23.55
CA ALA A 547 -7.21 -0.78 -24.76
C ALA A 547 -6.40 0.49 -24.44
N SER A 548 -5.13 0.52 -24.80
CA SER A 548 -4.25 1.70 -24.64
C SER A 548 -3.47 2.00 -25.92
N ALA A 549 -3.31 3.29 -26.23
CA ALA A 549 -2.42 3.82 -27.26
C ALA A 549 -1.79 5.14 -26.81
N ASP A 550 -0.85 5.65 -27.60
CA ASP A 550 -0.28 7.00 -27.44
C ASP A 550 0.29 7.30 -26.04
N ALA A 551 0.89 6.30 -25.38
CA ALA A 551 1.51 6.48 -24.07
C ALA A 551 2.68 7.48 -24.15
N GLN A 552 2.58 8.59 -23.43
CA GLN A 552 3.53 9.69 -23.44
C GLN A 552 3.83 10.17 -22.03
N VAL A 553 5.08 10.54 -21.82
CA VAL A 553 5.55 11.13 -20.56
C VAL A 553 6.25 12.43 -20.86
N GLY A 554 5.94 13.47 -20.10
CA GLY A 554 6.65 14.73 -20.05
C GLY A 554 7.30 14.93 -18.69
N LEU A 555 8.61 15.15 -18.66
CA LEU A 555 9.33 15.55 -17.46
C LEU A 555 9.65 17.04 -17.53
N PHE A 556 9.29 17.74 -16.46
CA PHE A 556 9.49 19.17 -16.29
C PHE A 556 10.32 19.42 -15.04
N GLY A 557 11.37 20.22 -15.18
CA GLY A 557 12.19 20.69 -14.07
C GLY A 557 12.56 22.15 -14.27
N SER A 558 13.03 22.82 -13.23
CA SER A 558 13.47 24.21 -13.32
C SER A 558 14.95 24.38 -13.00
N SER A 559 15.59 25.34 -13.68
CA SER A 559 16.92 25.85 -13.35
C SER A 559 16.89 27.05 -12.40
N ALA A 560 15.71 27.45 -11.92
CA ALA A 560 15.57 28.50 -10.93
C ALA A 560 16.32 28.13 -9.63
N PRO A 561 16.80 29.11 -8.87
CA PRO A 561 17.49 28.82 -7.61
C PRO A 561 16.52 28.17 -6.62
N ALA A 562 16.98 27.14 -5.89
CA ALA A 562 16.17 26.47 -4.86
C ALA A 562 15.63 27.43 -3.79
N ILE A 563 16.35 28.52 -3.51
CA ILE A 563 15.89 29.64 -2.68
C ILE A 563 16.40 30.93 -3.33
N SER A 564 15.51 31.90 -3.56
CA SER A 564 15.89 33.23 -4.05
C SER A 564 15.90 34.25 -2.91
N THR A 565 17.01 34.99 -2.76
CA THR A 565 17.07 36.15 -1.85
C THR A 565 16.70 37.46 -2.52
N ASP A 566 16.43 37.44 -3.83
CA ASP A 566 16.01 38.60 -4.62
C ASP A 566 14.50 38.47 -4.90
N PRO A 567 13.65 39.38 -4.39
CA PRO A 567 12.20 39.29 -4.56
C PRO A 567 11.73 39.46 -6.01
N THR A 568 12.64 39.78 -6.94
CA THR A 568 12.37 39.88 -8.38
C THR A 568 12.72 38.61 -9.16
N VAL A 569 13.33 37.62 -8.52
CA VAL A 569 13.70 36.33 -9.10
C VAL A 569 12.88 35.25 -8.40
N ASP A 570 12.07 34.53 -9.17
CA ASP A 570 11.29 33.41 -8.65
C ASP A 570 12.24 32.25 -8.27
N ASP A 571 11.95 31.59 -7.15
CA ASP A 571 12.61 30.35 -6.76
C ASP A 571 12.00 29.13 -7.46
N GLU A 572 12.69 28.00 -7.37
CA GLU A 572 12.27 26.74 -7.99
C GLU A 572 10.85 26.34 -7.59
N ASP A 573 10.49 26.44 -6.31
CA ASP A 573 9.18 26.00 -5.84
C ASP A 573 8.06 26.88 -6.38
N LYS A 574 8.25 28.21 -6.43
CA LYS A 574 7.25 29.09 -7.04
C LYS A 574 7.08 28.81 -8.53
N VAL A 575 8.17 28.51 -9.24
CA VAL A 575 8.11 28.12 -10.66
C VAL A 575 7.36 26.80 -10.83
N MET A 576 7.74 25.76 -10.08
CA MET A 576 7.14 24.43 -10.19
C MET A 576 5.69 24.39 -9.69
N MET A 577 5.35 25.13 -8.63
CA MET A 577 3.99 25.23 -8.14
C MET A 577 3.10 26.04 -9.10
N THR A 578 3.65 27.07 -9.76
CA THR A 578 2.92 27.78 -10.84
C THR A 578 2.69 26.85 -12.02
N LEU A 579 3.69 26.03 -12.40
CA LEU A 579 3.55 25.03 -13.45
C LEU A 579 2.43 24.05 -13.11
N MET A 580 2.39 23.55 -11.88
CA MET A 580 1.39 22.59 -11.44
C MET A 580 0.00 23.20 -11.35
N SER A 581 -0.16 24.28 -10.59
CA SER A 581 -1.48 24.85 -10.30
C SER A 581 -2.10 25.56 -11.50
N ALA A 582 -1.36 26.46 -12.16
CA ALA A 582 -1.87 27.25 -13.27
C ALA A 582 -1.76 26.51 -14.62
N GLY A 583 -0.84 25.55 -14.72
CA GLY A 583 -0.53 24.85 -15.95
C GLY A 583 -1.08 23.44 -16.02
N LEU A 584 -0.31 22.48 -15.50
CA LEU A 584 -0.59 21.07 -15.68
C LEU A 584 -1.93 20.66 -15.05
N ALA A 585 -2.28 21.14 -13.85
CA ALA A 585 -3.59 20.89 -13.26
C ALA A 585 -4.69 21.66 -14.01
N GLY A 586 -4.62 23.00 -14.02
CA GLY A 586 -5.72 23.83 -14.54
C GLY A 586 -5.91 23.85 -16.06
N SER A 587 -5.03 23.22 -16.84
CA SER A 587 -5.18 23.15 -18.31
C SER A 587 -4.91 21.78 -18.91
N TYR A 588 -3.90 21.04 -18.44
CA TYR A 588 -3.59 19.74 -19.02
C TYR A 588 -4.54 18.65 -18.51
N LEU A 589 -4.88 18.60 -17.22
CA LEU A 589 -5.84 17.61 -16.72
C LEU A 589 -7.26 17.87 -17.25
N ASP A 590 -7.69 19.13 -17.31
CA ASP A 590 -9.09 19.49 -17.61
C ASP A 590 -9.43 19.57 -19.10
N TYR A 591 -8.46 19.74 -20.00
CA TYR A 591 -8.72 19.98 -21.42
C TYR A 591 -7.96 19.02 -22.31
N VAL A 592 -8.60 18.48 -23.36
CA VAL A 592 -7.92 17.70 -24.40
C VAL A 592 -6.76 18.47 -25.08
N ASN A 593 -6.83 19.80 -25.14
CA ASN A 593 -5.74 20.65 -25.63
C ASN A 593 -5.44 21.78 -24.62
N PRO A 594 -4.15 22.09 -24.37
CA PRO A 594 -2.97 21.57 -25.07
C PRO A 594 -2.60 20.14 -24.64
N ASP A 595 -2.01 19.38 -25.57
CA ASP A 595 -1.38 18.08 -25.26
C ASP A 595 0.07 18.25 -24.77
N LEU A 596 0.73 17.18 -24.32
CA LEU A 596 2.12 17.26 -23.82
C LEU A 596 3.09 17.85 -24.83
N ASN A 597 2.99 17.49 -26.10
CA ASN A 597 3.88 17.99 -27.14
C ASN A 597 3.72 19.49 -27.35
N GLN A 598 2.48 19.98 -27.31
CA GLN A 598 2.19 21.42 -27.39
C GLN A 598 2.70 22.15 -26.16
N ILE A 599 2.55 21.59 -24.96
CA ILE A 599 3.09 22.17 -23.73
C ILE A 599 4.62 22.25 -23.81
N ALA A 600 5.29 21.18 -24.22
CA ALA A 600 6.74 21.16 -24.38
C ALA A 600 7.22 22.17 -25.44
N ALA A 601 6.52 22.27 -26.56
CA ALA A 601 6.81 23.26 -27.60
C ALA A 601 6.69 24.71 -27.08
N ASN A 602 5.75 24.98 -26.17
CA ASN A 602 5.57 26.29 -25.56
C ASN A 602 6.79 26.71 -24.72
N PHE A 603 7.46 25.75 -24.07
CA PHE A 603 8.68 26.00 -23.31
C PHE A 603 9.96 26.01 -24.18
N ALA A 604 9.90 25.50 -25.42
CA ALA A 604 11.05 25.46 -26.32
C ALA A 604 11.34 26.79 -27.04
N ASP A 605 10.36 27.68 -27.20
CA ASP A 605 10.51 28.97 -27.91
C ASP A 605 10.60 30.17 -26.93
N ALA A 606 11.81 30.46 -26.46
CA ALA A 606 12.09 31.63 -25.63
C ALA A 606 11.88 32.99 -26.34
N SER A 607 11.53 33.01 -27.63
CA SER A 607 11.40 34.23 -28.45
C SER A 607 9.96 34.68 -28.73
N ALA A 608 8.95 33.89 -28.33
CA ALA A 608 7.55 34.24 -28.53
C ALA A 608 7.07 35.29 -27.51
N GLN A 609 6.64 36.48 -27.99
CA GLN A 609 6.00 37.52 -27.18
C GLN A 609 4.48 37.63 -27.49
N PRO A 610 3.64 38.06 -26.54
CA PRO A 610 2.32 37.45 -26.29
C PRO A 610 1.09 38.28 -26.81
N PRO A 611 -0.17 37.88 -26.50
CA PRO A 611 -0.67 37.93 -25.13
C PRO A 611 -0.64 36.54 -24.46
N PHE A 612 -0.21 36.53 -23.19
CA PHE A 612 0.23 35.36 -22.42
C PHE A 612 -0.87 34.31 -22.28
N THR A 613 -0.59 33.09 -22.74
CA THR A 613 -1.37 31.89 -22.38
C THR A 613 -0.59 30.56 -22.50
N PRO A 614 0.49 30.38 -23.29
CA PRO A 614 1.03 29.02 -23.46
C PRO A 614 2.00 28.53 -22.36
N THR A 615 2.52 29.39 -21.49
CA THR A 615 3.45 29.00 -20.39
C THR A 615 3.04 29.52 -19.01
N TRP A 616 1.79 29.97 -18.85
CA TRP A 616 1.23 30.36 -17.54
C TRP A 616 2.06 31.39 -16.77
N SER A 617 2.69 32.33 -17.49
CA SER A 617 3.60 33.37 -16.96
C SER A 617 4.94 32.87 -16.44
N ILE A 618 5.28 31.61 -16.66
CA ILE A 618 6.61 31.06 -16.39
C ILE A 618 7.57 31.46 -17.51
N ASP A 619 8.75 31.92 -17.14
CA ASP A 619 9.85 32.21 -18.07
C ASP A 619 10.36 30.90 -18.69
N PRO A 620 10.22 30.69 -20.02
CA PRO A 620 10.69 29.46 -20.65
C PRO A 620 12.19 29.20 -20.47
N SER A 621 13.00 30.24 -20.24
CA SER A 621 14.45 30.10 -20.09
C SER A 621 14.88 29.44 -18.78
N VAL A 622 13.98 29.34 -17.79
CA VAL A 622 14.25 28.66 -16.51
C VAL A 622 13.64 27.26 -16.45
N MET A 623 13.07 26.76 -17.55
CA MET A 623 12.43 25.45 -17.62
C MET A 623 13.23 24.47 -18.46
N HIS A 624 13.36 23.25 -17.94
CA HIS A 624 13.83 22.07 -18.66
C HIS A 624 12.63 21.17 -18.92
N VAL A 625 12.40 20.82 -20.18
CA VAL A 625 11.29 19.95 -20.58
C VAL A 625 11.78 18.89 -21.55
N VAL A 626 11.46 17.63 -21.26
CA VAL A 626 11.60 16.52 -22.21
C VAL A 626 10.26 15.80 -22.29
N THR A 627 9.89 15.37 -23.48
CA THR A 627 8.71 14.55 -23.72
C THR A 627 9.10 13.35 -24.55
N ASP A 628 8.69 12.17 -24.12
CA ASP A 628 8.91 10.92 -24.82
C ASP A 628 7.58 10.22 -25.11
N THR A 629 7.55 9.48 -26.21
CA THR A 629 6.42 8.62 -26.61
C THR A 629 6.88 7.18 -26.57
N TYR A 630 6.04 6.33 -26.01
CA TYR A 630 6.33 4.93 -25.78
C TYR A 630 5.36 4.04 -26.58
N PRO A 631 5.83 2.87 -27.06
CA PRO A 631 4.97 1.88 -27.71
C PRO A 631 3.78 1.42 -26.86
N HIS A 632 3.95 1.35 -25.54
CA HIS A 632 2.91 0.93 -24.59
C HIS A 632 3.16 1.51 -23.19
N ARG A 633 2.13 1.50 -22.33
CA ARG A 633 2.17 2.16 -21.01
C ARG A 633 3.23 1.57 -20.08
N ASP A 634 3.41 0.25 -20.10
CA ASP A 634 4.32 -0.38 -19.14
C ASP A 634 5.79 -0.09 -19.48
N GLU A 635 6.11 0.08 -20.77
CA GLU A 635 7.42 0.58 -21.18
C GLU A 635 7.60 2.05 -20.76
N ALA A 636 6.54 2.87 -20.88
CA ALA A 636 6.56 4.26 -20.42
C ALA A 636 6.89 4.34 -18.93
N MET A 637 6.17 3.58 -18.09
CA MET A 637 6.37 3.53 -16.65
C MET A 637 7.77 3.01 -16.29
N ALA A 638 8.14 1.82 -16.79
CA ALA A 638 9.42 1.20 -16.46
C ALA A 638 10.62 2.05 -16.90
N THR A 639 10.59 2.57 -18.13
CA THR A 639 11.70 3.35 -18.70
C THR A 639 11.81 4.72 -18.05
N THR A 640 10.68 5.38 -17.77
CA THR A 640 10.69 6.69 -17.11
C THR A 640 11.31 6.59 -15.73
N THR A 641 10.81 5.68 -14.90
CA THR A 641 11.27 5.51 -13.52
C THR A 641 12.73 5.06 -13.45
N GLN A 642 13.17 4.14 -14.32
CA GLN A 642 14.52 3.58 -14.22
C GLN A 642 15.59 4.38 -14.95
N THR A 643 15.24 5.05 -16.06
CA THR A 643 16.24 5.58 -17.01
C THR A 643 15.99 7.04 -17.35
N THR A 644 14.81 7.40 -17.86
CA THR A 644 14.57 8.75 -18.40
C THR A 644 14.72 9.81 -17.31
N THR A 645 14.18 9.58 -16.11
CA THR A 645 14.30 10.54 -15.00
C THR A 645 15.74 10.75 -14.56
N VAL A 646 16.54 9.69 -14.47
CA VAL A 646 17.96 9.81 -14.10
C VAL A 646 18.74 10.57 -15.18
N GLN A 647 18.52 10.25 -16.47
CA GLN A 647 19.15 10.97 -17.57
C GLN A 647 18.75 12.45 -17.63
N PHE A 648 17.48 12.75 -17.34
CA PHE A 648 17.00 14.12 -17.25
C PHE A 648 17.69 14.87 -16.11
N LEU A 649 17.79 14.25 -14.94
CA LEU A 649 18.45 14.85 -13.78
C LEU A 649 19.94 15.10 -14.03
N ASP A 650 20.67 14.10 -14.56
CA ASP A 650 22.09 14.20 -14.89
C ASP A 650 22.39 15.24 -15.98
N GLY A 651 21.46 15.41 -16.94
CA GLY A 651 21.62 16.35 -18.04
C GLY A 651 21.38 17.81 -17.66
N ASN A 652 20.56 18.07 -16.64
CA ASN A 652 20.07 19.41 -16.31
C ASN A 652 20.50 19.94 -14.94
N TYR A 653 20.90 19.07 -14.01
CA TYR A 653 21.31 19.44 -12.66
C TYR A 653 22.78 19.10 -12.38
N VAL A 654 23.28 19.51 -11.21
CA VAL A 654 24.68 19.29 -10.83
C VAL A 654 24.94 17.80 -10.71
N ASP A 655 26.05 17.34 -11.29
CA ASP A 655 26.49 15.96 -11.30
C ASP A 655 26.61 15.39 -9.87
N CYS A 656 25.85 14.32 -9.62
CA CYS A 656 25.79 13.59 -8.35
C CYS A 656 27.15 13.07 -7.86
N THR A 657 28.10 12.86 -8.77
CA THR A 657 29.44 12.35 -8.43
C THR A 657 30.37 13.42 -7.86
N VAL A 658 29.98 14.70 -7.97
CA VAL A 658 30.79 15.83 -7.52
C VAL A 658 30.35 16.21 -6.11
N ASN A 659 31.24 16.01 -5.15
CA ASN A 659 31.09 16.39 -3.74
C ASN A 659 31.09 17.93 -3.59
N SER A 660 30.08 18.58 -4.17
CA SER A 660 29.88 20.01 -4.15
C SER A 660 28.92 20.32 -3.01
N THR A 661 29.33 21.23 -2.14
CA THR A 661 28.61 21.65 -0.92
C THR A 661 27.28 22.36 -1.18
N ALA A 662 26.74 22.32 -2.39
CA ALA A 662 25.38 22.75 -2.71
C ALA A 662 24.51 21.49 -2.79
N GLN A 663 23.78 21.21 -1.72
CA GLN A 663 22.74 20.19 -1.72
C GLN A 663 21.65 20.64 -2.70
N VAL A 664 21.65 20.10 -3.92
CA VAL A 664 20.62 20.38 -4.93
C VAL A 664 19.52 19.33 -4.75
N THR A 665 18.30 19.80 -4.58
CA THR A 665 17.12 18.98 -4.26
C THR A 665 16.02 19.23 -5.30
N PRO A 666 16.25 18.91 -6.58
CA PRO A 666 15.37 19.37 -7.64
C PRO A 666 13.98 18.76 -7.51
N THR A 667 12.96 19.56 -7.82
CA THR A 667 11.57 19.13 -7.89
C THR A 667 11.18 18.96 -9.34
N LEU A 668 10.73 17.76 -9.70
CA LEU A 668 10.26 17.43 -11.04
C LEU A 668 8.74 17.29 -11.04
N ALA A 669 8.10 17.86 -12.05
CA ALA A 669 6.74 17.50 -12.43
C ALA A 669 6.80 16.48 -13.57
N MET A 670 6.13 15.35 -13.39
CA MET A 670 5.93 14.32 -14.39
C MET A 670 4.48 14.38 -14.84
N ALA A 671 4.26 14.61 -16.12
CA ALA A 671 2.94 14.57 -16.73
C ALA A 671 2.85 13.35 -17.65
N TYR A 672 1.81 12.55 -17.50
CA TYR A 672 1.56 11.34 -18.26
C TYR A 672 0.27 11.51 -19.05
N GLN A 673 0.26 11.12 -20.33
CA GLN A 673 -0.99 10.93 -21.09
C GLN A 673 -0.97 9.63 -21.86
N GLU A 674 -2.15 9.08 -22.05
CA GLU A 674 -2.39 8.00 -22.99
C GLU A 674 -3.83 8.05 -23.50
N THR A 675 -4.07 7.46 -24.65
CA THR A 675 -5.42 7.09 -25.08
C THR A 675 -5.79 5.80 -24.37
N PHE A 676 -6.88 5.77 -23.61
CA PHE A 676 -7.31 4.62 -22.81
C PHE A 676 -8.81 4.40 -22.85
N GLY A 677 -9.22 3.13 -22.81
CA GLY A 677 -10.57 2.71 -22.49
C GLY A 677 -10.58 1.27 -21.99
N PHE A 678 -11.61 0.90 -21.25
CA PHE A 678 -11.73 -0.45 -20.70
C PHE A 678 -13.19 -0.91 -20.67
N MET A 679 -13.36 -2.22 -20.47
CA MET A 679 -14.60 -2.85 -20.05
C MET A 679 -14.26 -3.79 -18.90
N ASP A 680 -15.01 -3.71 -17.82
CA ASP A 680 -15.05 -4.74 -16.81
C ASP A 680 -16.25 -5.68 -17.03
N VAL A 681 -16.34 -6.72 -16.21
CA VAL A 681 -17.43 -7.72 -16.26
C VAL A 681 -18.82 -7.15 -15.94
N THR A 682 -18.89 -6.00 -15.26
CA THR A 682 -20.15 -5.29 -14.94
C THR A 682 -20.68 -4.50 -16.13
N ASP A 683 -19.86 -4.25 -17.17
CA ASP A 683 -20.29 -3.54 -18.37
C ASP A 683 -21.42 -4.31 -19.08
N PRO A 684 -22.61 -3.69 -19.30
CA PRO A 684 -23.76 -4.38 -19.88
C PRO A 684 -23.57 -4.81 -21.34
N ARG A 685 -22.51 -4.35 -22.02
CA ARG A 685 -22.14 -4.75 -23.39
C ARG A 685 -21.31 -6.04 -23.39
N MET A 686 -20.64 -6.33 -22.28
CA MET A 686 -19.94 -7.59 -22.09
C MET A 686 -20.97 -8.71 -21.91
N THR A 687 -20.77 -9.82 -22.61
CA THR A 687 -21.65 -10.99 -22.45
C THR A 687 -20.97 -12.04 -21.61
N VAL A 688 -21.59 -12.40 -20.49
CA VAL A 688 -21.16 -13.48 -19.61
C VAL A 688 -22.13 -14.65 -19.73
N THR A 689 -21.61 -15.85 -19.97
CA THR A 689 -22.41 -17.09 -19.96
C THR A 689 -21.89 -18.08 -18.94
N ASN A 690 -22.80 -18.84 -18.31
CA ASN A 690 -22.52 -19.76 -17.20
C ASN A 690 -21.90 -19.11 -15.94
N GLY A 691 -21.87 -17.78 -15.85
CA GLY A 691 -21.33 -17.01 -14.72
C GLY A 691 -22.24 -16.95 -13.49
N ASP A 692 -23.55 -17.18 -13.64
CA ASP A 692 -24.52 -17.12 -12.54
C ASP A 692 -24.24 -18.19 -11.46
N PRO A 693 -23.92 -17.80 -10.21
CA PRO A 693 -23.65 -18.72 -9.10
C PRO A 693 -24.84 -19.62 -8.73
N SER A 694 -26.07 -19.17 -8.99
CA SER A 694 -27.29 -19.92 -8.72
C SER A 694 -27.52 -21.08 -9.71
N VAL A 695 -26.84 -21.05 -10.87
CA VAL A 695 -26.95 -22.06 -11.92
C VAL A 695 -25.89 -23.14 -11.76
N GLN A 696 -26.33 -24.38 -11.60
CA GLN A 696 -25.46 -25.56 -11.59
C GLN A 696 -25.04 -25.92 -13.03
N SER A 697 -23.79 -25.64 -13.38
CA SER A 697 -23.19 -25.97 -14.68
C SER A 697 -21.75 -26.44 -14.49
N SER A 698 -21.31 -27.38 -15.33
CA SER A 698 -19.91 -27.76 -15.45
C SER A 698 -19.23 -27.11 -16.66
N ALA A 699 -19.96 -26.32 -17.44
CA ALA A 699 -19.39 -25.57 -18.54
C ALA A 699 -18.55 -24.40 -17.99
N PRO A 700 -17.47 -24.00 -18.69
CA PRO A 700 -16.69 -22.84 -18.29
C PRO A 700 -17.55 -21.58 -18.26
N VAL A 701 -17.19 -20.63 -17.39
CA VAL A 701 -17.68 -19.26 -17.54
C VAL A 701 -17.09 -18.71 -18.83
N GLN A 702 -17.90 -18.10 -19.69
CA GLN A 702 -17.42 -17.54 -20.96
C GLN A 702 -17.67 -16.05 -21.00
N PHE A 703 -16.60 -15.31 -21.25
CA PHE A 703 -16.57 -13.86 -21.37
C PHE A 703 -16.39 -13.49 -22.83
N SER A 704 -17.33 -12.73 -23.38
CA SER A 704 -17.27 -12.17 -24.73
C SER A 704 -17.21 -10.66 -24.63
N VAL A 705 -16.07 -10.09 -25.02
CA VAL A 705 -15.74 -8.67 -24.80
C VAL A 705 -15.72 -7.93 -26.14
N PRO A 706 -16.69 -7.04 -26.43
CA PRO A 706 -16.68 -6.20 -27.62
C PRO A 706 -15.89 -4.90 -27.37
N LEU A 707 -14.58 -5.02 -27.10
CA LEU A 707 -13.74 -3.92 -26.63
C LEU A 707 -13.73 -2.69 -27.56
N ALA A 708 -14.02 -2.85 -28.86
CA ALA A 708 -14.15 -1.70 -29.78
C ALA A 708 -15.30 -0.73 -29.41
N ASP A 709 -16.28 -1.19 -28.64
CA ASP A 709 -17.38 -0.34 -28.16
C ASP A 709 -16.97 0.45 -26.90
N ALA A 710 -15.83 0.14 -26.28
CA ALA A 710 -15.31 0.91 -25.15
C ALA A 710 -14.97 2.32 -25.64
N SER A 711 -15.42 3.33 -24.90
CA SER A 711 -15.09 4.70 -25.26
C SER A 711 -13.63 4.96 -24.94
N LEU A 712 -12.84 5.29 -25.97
CA LEU A 712 -11.45 5.71 -25.78
C LEU A 712 -11.42 7.19 -25.40
N GLY A 713 -10.95 7.47 -24.19
CA GLY A 713 -10.65 8.81 -23.69
C GLY A 713 -9.14 9.06 -23.67
N VAL A 714 -8.74 10.31 -23.41
CA VAL A 714 -7.35 10.62 -23.08
C VAL A 714 -7.23 10.62 -21.56
N LEU A 715 -6.55 9.62 -21.01
CA LEU A 715 -6.19 9.61 -19.60
C LEU A 715 -4.99 10.54 -19.40
N ARG A 716 -5.04 11.35 -18.35
CA ARG A 716 -3.96 12.26 -17.98
C ARG A 716 -3.70 12.21 -16.50
N GLN A 717 -2.43 12.23 -16.14
CA GLN A 717 -1.98 12.25 -14.77
C GLN A 717 -0.82 13.23 -14.65
N VAL A 718 -0.69 13.86 -13.48
CA VAL A 718 0.46 14.68 -13.15
C VAL A 718 0.92 14.32 -11.74
N GLN A 719 2.23 14.18 -11.56
CA GLN A 719 2.85 13.90 -10.28
C GLN A 719 4.02 14.86 -10.05
N LEU A 720 4.19 15.29 -8.81
CA LEU A 720 5.38 16.00 -8.36
C LEU A 720 6.25 15.07 -7.52
N ASN A 721 7.55 15.05 -7.80
CA ASN A 721 8.52 14.32 -7.00
C ASN A 721 9.78 15.18 -6.81
N SER A 722 10.28 15.25 -5.58
CA SER A 722 11.57 15.88 -5.27
C SER A 722 12.66 14.83 -5.15
N TYR A 723 13.86 15.17 -5.60
CA TYR A 723 15.01 14.26 -5.65
C TYR A 723 16.18 14.82 -4.87
N ALA A 724 17.14 13.97 -4.51
CA ALA A 724 18.45 14.36 -4.03
C ALA A 724 19.52 13.37 -4.48
N CYS A 725 20.77 13.83 -4.47
CA CYS A 725 21.92 12.94 -4.59
C CYS A 725 22.14 12.20 -3.26
N ALA A 726 22.13 10.87 -3.32
CA ALA A 726 22.42 10.00 -2.19
C ALA A 726 23.35 8.85 -2.61
N ILE A 727 24.04 8.26 -1.64
CA ILE A 727 24.86 7.07 -1.89
C ILE A 727 23.93 5.86 -1.80
N GLY A 728 23.80 5.13 -2.91
CA GLY A 728 23.02 3.91 -2.99
C GLY A 728 23.66 2.73 -2.27
N ASP A 729 22.95 1.60 -2.23
CA ASP A 729 23.39 0.38 -1.56
C ASP A 729 24.62 -0.27 -2.20
N ASP A 730 24.87 0.06 -3.47
CA ASP A 730 26.07 -0.31 -4.22
C ASP A 730 27.30 0.55 -3.86
N GLY A 731 27.12 1.58 -3.03
CA GLY A 731 28.17 2.50 -2.60
C GLY A 731 28.48 3.60 -3.62
N GLU A 732 27.73 3.69 -4.71
CA GLU A 732 27.85 4.73 -5.73
C GLU A 732 26.86 5.87 -5.46
N ALA A 733 27.23 7.10 -5.85
CA ALA A 733 26.35 8.25 -5.74
C ALA A 733 25.34 8.25 -6.90
N GLY A 734 24.05 8.42 -6.60
CA GLY A 734 22.98 8.47 -7.58
C GLY A 734 21.79 9.32 -7.13
N TRP A 735 20.96 9.70 -8.10
CA TRP A 735 19.70 10.38 -7.82
C TRP A 735 18.71 9.42 -7.16
N GLN A 736 18.08 9.87 -6.09
CA GLN A 736 17.02 9.15 -5.40
C GLN A 736 15.85 10.09 -5.10
N PRO A 737 14.60 9.62 -5.19
CA PRO A 737 13.47 10.39 -4.69
C PRO A 737 13.62 10.62 -3.18
N LEU A 738 13.20 11.78 -2.70
CA LEU A 738 13.20 12.07 -1.27
C LEU A 738 12.20 11.16 -0.54
N SER A 739 12.60 10.65 0.62
CA SER A 739 11.64 10.06 1.56
C SER A 739 10.67 11.14 2.05
N GLU A 740 9.49 10.75 2.54
CA GLU A 740 8.54 11.71 3.10
C GLU A 740 9.17 12.59 4.20
N ALA A 741 9.96 11.98 5.09
CA ALA A 741 10.66 12.71 6.14
C ALA A 741 11.70 13.69 5.58
N ASP A 742 12.42 13.32 4.53
CA ASP A 742 13.41 14.20 3.89
C ASP A 742 12.74 15.30 3.08
N ALA A 743 11.61 15.03 2.44
CA ALA A 743 10.79 16.02 1.75
C ALA A 743 10.27 17.08 2.74
N ILE A 744 9.78 16.68 3.91
CA ILE A 744 9.36 17.60 4.98
C ILE A 744 10.55 18.43 5.48
N ASN A 745 11.72 17.82 5.68
CA ASN A 745 12.93 18.54 6.10
C ASN A 745 13.39 19.54 5.04
N GLU A 746 13.28 19.17 3.77
CA GLU A 746 13.64 20.01 2.65
C GLU A 746 12.69 21.21 2.51
N LEU A 747 11.38 20.98 2.66
CA LEU A 747 10.38 22.03 2.74
C LEU A 747 10.71 23.01 3.89
N ASN A 748 11.01 22.47 5.07
CA ASN A 748 11.43 23.29 6.22
C ASN A 748 12.70 24.09 5.93
N ARG A 749 13.68 23.53 5.20
CA ARG A 749 14.94 24.20 4.82
C ARG A 749 14.71 25.34 3.82
N ARG A 750 13.82 25.15 2.85
CA ARG A 750 13.49 26.18 1.83
C ARG A 750 12.73 27.35 2.44
N TYR A 751 11.81 27.07 3.36
CA TYR A 751 10.88 28.07 3.90
C TYR A 751 11.19 28.54 5.33
N THR A 752 12.38 28.26 5.87
CA THR A 752 12.73 28.69 7.25
C THR A 752 12.91 30.21 7.40
N HIS A 753 13.04 30.98 6.31
CA HIS A 753 13.34 32.42 6.33
C HIS A 753 12.17 33.35 5.91
N ASP A 754 11.13 32.82 5.26
CA ASP A 754 9.95 33.63 4.87
C ASP A 754 8.97 33.86 6.03
N LEU A 755 9.21 33.21 7.17
CA LEU A 755 8.56 33.53 8.42
C LEU A 755 9.22 34.72 9.13
N ASP A 756 10.26 35.40 8.60
CA ASP A 756 11.04 36.42 9.35
C ASP A 756 11.11 37.81 8.67
N GLN A 757 10.38 38.03 7.58
CA GLN A 757 10.29 39.35 6.91
C GLN A 757 8.86 39.91 7.07
N PRO A 758 8.69 41.15 7.56
CA PRO A 758 7.39 41.75 7.90
C PRO A 758 6.52 42.15 6.71
#